data_AF-A0A4V3CSQ5-F1
#
_entry.id   AF-A0A4V3CSQ5-F1
#
_cell.length_a   1.000
_cell.length_b   1.000
_cell.length_c   1.000
_cell.angle_alpha   90.00
_cell.angle_beta   90.00
_cell.angle_gamma   90.00
#
_symmetry.space_group_name_H-M   'P 1'
#
loop_
_entity.id
_entity.type
_entity.pdbx_description
1 polymer ?
#
loop_
_entity_poly.entity_id
_entity_poly.type
_entity_poly.pdbx_seq_one_letter_code
_entity_poly.pdbx_strand_id
1 'polypeptide(L)'
;MAKPIAFGIVMDAEDDDMQTRPPPFQAPPPASRPAPPARQPAGMAARLCAFLLDALLMLALSAPLMWLAYREPIARLDDVRPLSMAINWLLPGLICILFWCWQGATPGKLLAGIRVIDMRTGARPGLWQSLLRWLGYFVSALPLGLGLLWAAIDPDKRAWHDRLAGTQVVRRRPRNNDEPGYFAAHWRGEQSLVQSFWLNNMLLSVPLAFALTGLMTWISMKGEALQAGSIAMLIGWPLMLIVDVWCIVGAWRAAAAYRRIGGSALWANLARLCLALGALQTLASALIGFAPQSGEFLQMARGIDPIGQAVLKLSDDGRTLRLEGPIGMGDATRLQRLLTTAPQPVRLVELASPGGRVHEAERMVALVRKVGADTRAVGGCESACTLVFLAGTQRQLMPGAQLGFHRASSGTYNPVFDEVANQHLAGTYRDMGLPESFISRTLRTPAHSMWYPASEELASHALIAALPQTLDVTLPDGDSVSTIDFKEALRGNPAWYRLEMRYPGLLTTAAARMQQARAAGGGEAAQQGAALEVLAGHMPELLLGGPPELRHRYLLVLKAQLQAAQTGGGGLCQALLAGQLNQRRHLPVELQARETAWLIAAADAPAMRRLPAPPSALELEVVRRDLSVPVPGLLQGVWAPASAQAPRPCEQVIRALNEVAALPAAQRELAQRLMFQRLEAPRLQS
;
A
#
# COMPACT_ATOMS: atom_id res chain seq x y z
N MET A 1 -55.03 -29.27 -78.43
CA MET A 1 -55.71 -28.15 -79.12
C MET A 1 -54.66 -27.37 -79.90
N ALA A 2 -55.01 -27.04 -81.15
CA ALA A 2 -54.33 -26.30 -82.23
C ALA A 2 -53.51 -25.06 -81.76
N LYS A 3 -52.54 -24.45 -82.46
CA LYS A 3 -51.95 -24.45 -83.83
C LYS A 3 -50.66 -23.55 -83.77
N PRO A 4 -49.91 -23.23 -84.87
CA PRO A 4 -48.44 -23.28 -84.90
C PRO A 4 -47.72 -22.02 -85.48
N ILE A 5 -46.39 -22.14 -85.69
CA ILE A 5 -45.50 -21.55 -86.75
C ILE A 5 -45.59 -20.05 -87.12
N ALA A 6 -44.43 -19.37 -87.18
CA ALA A 6 -44.07 -18.48 -88.30
C ALA A 6 -42.55 -18.36 -88.51
N PHE A 7 -42.13 -18.66 -89.74
CA PHE A 7 -40.80 -18.49 -90.36
C PHE A 7 -40.78 -17.15 -91.12
N GLY A 8 -39.61 -16.53 -91.30
CA GLY A 8 -39.44 -15.38 -92.21
C GLY A 8 -38.02 -15.34 -92.78
N ILE A 9 -37.92 -15.50 -94.10
CA ILE A 9 -36.72 -15.50 -94.96
C ILE A 9 -36.74 -14.21 -95.80
N VAL A 10 -35.57 -13.59 -96.04
CA VAL A 10 -35.22 -12.73 -97.22
C VAL A 10 -33.67 -12.78 -97.36
N MET A 11 -33.03 -13.55 -98.26
CA MET A 11 -32.64 -13.31 -99.68
C MET A 11 -31.99 -11.93 -99.95
N ASP A 12 -30.66 -11.82 -100.06
CA ASP A 12 -29.77 -12.00 -101.25
C ASP A 12 -29.48 -10.68 -101.99
N ALA A 13 -28.18 -10.38 -102.15
CA ALA A 13 -27.60 -9.63 -103.28
C ALA A 13 -26.07 -9.82 -103.29
N GLU A 14 -25.57 -10.41 -104.38
CA GLU A 14 -24.18 -10.67 -104.77
C GLU A 14 -23.49 -9.46 -105.47
N ASP A 15 -22.23 -9.70 -105.85
CA ASP A 15 -21.28 -8.95 -106.69
C ASP A 15 -20.44 -7.85 -105.98
N ASP A 16 -19.11 -7.74 -106.14
CA ASP A 16 -18.26 -8.15 -107.26
C ASP A 16 -16.76 -8.27 -106.84
N ASP A 17 -15.99 -8.86 -107.74
CA ASP A 17 -14.65 -9.45 -107.66
C ASP A 17 -13.46 -8.46 -107.48
N MET A 18 -12.29 -9.04 -107.15
CA MET A 18 -10.97 -8.74 -107.71
C MET A 18 -9.81 -8.39 -106.72
N GLN A 19 -8.87 -9.34 -106.67
CA GLN A 19 -7.43 -9.25 -106.35
C GLN A 19 -6.97 -9.09 -104.88
N THR A 20 -6.29 -10.12 -104.35
CA THR A 20 -4.90 -10.05 -103.83
C THR A 20 -4.38 -11.44 -103.42
N ARG A 21 -3.15 -11.77 -103.84
CA ARG A 21 -2.40 -12.96 -103.37
C ARG A 21 -2.04 -12.77 -101.88
N PRO A 22 -2.00 -13.84 -101.05
CA PRO A 22 -1.52 -13.74 -99.68
C PRO A 22 0.00 -13.42 -99.65
N PRO A 23 0.47 -12.56 -98.74
CA PRO A 23 1.88 -12.24 -98.59
C PRO A 23 2.67 -13.44 -97.99
N PRO A 24 3.99 -13.54 -98.25
CA PRO A 24 4.82 -14.62 -97.71
C PRO A 24 4.93 -14.54 -96.18
N PHE A 25 4.94 -15.72 -95.55
CA PHE A 25 5.06 -15.93 -94.11
C PHE A 25 6.33 -15.27 -93.55
N GLN A 26 6.17 -14.17 -92.81
CA GLN A 26 7.23 -13.60 -91.97
C GLN A 26 7.31 -14.41 -90.68
N ALA A 27 8.49 -14.98 -90.39
CA ALA A 27 8.74 -15.61 -89.10
C ALA A 27 8.51 -14.59 -87.96
N PRO A 28 7.85 -14.97 -86.86
CA PRO A 28 7.63 -14.07 -85.75
C PRO A 28 8.98 -13.62 -85.16
N PRO A 29 9.12 -12.33 -84.75
CA PRO A 29 10.32 -11.86 -84.09
C PRO A 29 10.57 -12.67 -82.80
N PRO A 30 11.84 -12.84 -82.39
CA PRO A 30 12.16 -13.59 -81.17
C PRO A 30 11.40 -12.97 -79.99
N ALA A 31 10.67 -13.82 -79.25
CA ALA A 31 9.87 -13.40 -78.10
C ALA A 31 10.72 -12.53 -77.17
N SER A 32 10.35 -11.25 -77.06
CA SER A 32 10.88 -10.39 -76.02
C SER A 32 10.55 -11.04 -74.68
N ARG A 33 11.57 -11.12 -73.80
CA ARG A 33 11.39 -11.64 -72.44
C ARG A 33 10.14 -11.01 -71.82
N PRO A 34 9.23 -11.78 -71.19
CA PRO A 34 8.06 -11.19 -70.56
C PRO A 34 8.52 -10.11 -69.58
N ALA A 35 7.96 -8.90 -69.72
CA ALA A 35 8.22 -7.82 -68.80
C ALA A 35 7.94 -8.31 -67.36
N PRO A 36 8.80 -8.01 -66.38
CA PRO A 36 8.57 -8.45 -65.01
C PRO A 36 7.20 -7.95 -64.53
N PRO A 37 6.46 -8.75 -63.73
CA PRO A 37 5.13 -8.37 -63.26
C PRO A 37 5.18 -7.00 -62.58
N ALA A 38 4.20 -6.14 -62.87
CA ALA A 38 4.11 -4.80 -62.33
C ALA A 38 4.25 -4.82 -60.80
N ARG A 39 5.38 -4.29 -60.31
CA ARG A 39 5.73 -4.30 -58.89
C ARG A 39 4.81 -3.32 -58.17
N GLN A 40 3.87 -3.81 -57.36
CA GLN A 40 3.01 -2.94 -56.55
C GLN A 40 3.73 -2.50 -55.27
N PRO A 41 4.06 -1.20 -55.11
CA PRO A 41 4.74 -0.72 -53.91
C PRO A 41 3.83 -0.84 -52.68
N ALA A 42 4.38 -1.31 -51.56
CA ALA A 42 3.63 -1.46 -50.33
C ALA A 42 3.29 -0.09 -49.71
N GLY A 43 2.00 0.13 -49.41
CA GLY A 43 1.53 1.33 -48.73
C GLY A 43 1.90 1.39 -47.24
N MET A 44 1.73 2.58 -46.64
CA MET A 44 2.16 2.86 -45.27
C MET A 44 1.50 1.95 -44.22
N ALA A 45 0.20 1.68 -44.34
CA ALA A 45 -0.52 0.83 -43.37
C ALA A 45 0.06 -0.59 -43.26
N ALA A 46 0.46 -1.20 -44.39
CA ALA A 46 1.08 -2.53 -44.38
C ALA A 46 2.48 -2.49 -43.76
N ARG A 47 3.25 -1.41 -44.00
CA ARG A 47 4.57 -1.20 -43.40
C ARG A 47 4.48 -0.98 -41.89
N LEU A 48 3.49 -0.19 -41.43
CA LEU A 48 3.22 0.05 -40.01
C LEU A 48 2.78 -1.23 -39.31
N CYS A 49 1.86 -1.99 -39.90
CA CYS A 49 1.44 -3.28 -39.36
C CYS A 49 2.62 -4.25 -39.23
N ALA A 50 3.46 -4.37 -40.26
CA ALA A 50 4.68 -5.18 -40.19
C ALA A 50 5.63 -4.72 -39.08
N PHE A 51 5.84 -3.40 -38.94
CA PHE A 51 6.68 -2.84 -37.89
C PHE A 51 6.16 -3.15 -36.48
N LEU A 52 4.85 -2.99 -36.24
CA LEU A 52 4.24 -3.29 -34.94
C LEU A 52 4.34 -4.78 -34.59
N LEU A 53 4.11 -5.67 -35.56
CA LEU A 53 4.25 -7.12 -35.37
C LEU A 53 5.70 -7.50 -35.06
N ASP A 54 6.65 -6.96 -35.82
CA ASP A 54 8.08 -7.19 -35.59
C ASP A 54 8.51 -6.62 -34.22
N ALA A 55 8.04 -5.42 -33.84
CA ALA A 55 8.33 -4.82 -32.55
C ALA A 55 7.79 -5.65 -31.38
N LEU A 56 6.56 -6.18 -31.49
CA LEU A 56 5.98 -7.06 -30.48
C LEU A 56 6.77 -8.37 -30.33
N LEU A 57 7.17 -8.98 -31.45
CA LEU A 57 8.01 -10.18 -31.44
C LEU A 57 9.37 -9.91 -30.80
N MET A 58 9.99 -8.77 -31.12
CA MET A 58 11.27 -8.39 -30.53
C MET A 58 11.13 -8.09 -29.03
N LEU A 59 10.04 -7.45 -28.61
CA LEU A 59 9.75 -7.21 -27.19
C LEU A 59 9.53 -8.52 -26.43
N ALA A 60 8.78 -9.46 -27.01
CA ALA A 60 8.56 -10.78 -26.42
C ALA A 60 9.86 -11.59 -26.29
N LEU A 61 10.83 -11.36 -27.19
CA LEU A 61 12.16 -11.96 -27.13
C LEU A 61 13.08 -11.24 -26.13
N SER A 62 13.07 -9.90 -26.09
CA SER A 62 13.98 -9.11 -25.27
C SER A 62 13.57 -9.08 -23.79
N ALA A 63 12.27 -9.08 -23.48
CA ALA A 63 11.78 -8.95 -22.11
C ALA A 63 12.24 -10.09 -21.17
N PRO A 64 12.20 -11.39 -21.56
CA PRO A 64 12.75 -12.47 -20.73
C PRO A 64 14.26 -12.37 -20.54
N LEU A 65 15.00 -11.94 -21.56
CA LEU A 65 16.46 -11.77 -21.49
C LEU A 65 16.83 -10.59 -20.57
N MET A 66 16.09 -9.49 -20.66
CA MET A 66 16.21 -8.34 -19.77
C MET A 66 15.86 -8.70 -18.33
N TRP A 67 14.81 -9.48 -18.11
CA TRP A 67 14.46 -10.01 -16.79
C TRP A 67 15.56 -10.90 -16.22
N LEU A 68 16.11 -11.81 -17.02
CA LEU A 68 17.18 -12.71 -16.58
C LEU A 68 18.46 -11.95 -16.22
N ALA A 69 18.83 -10.94 -17.01
CA ALA A 69 20.06 -10.17 -16.84
C ALA A 69 19.96 -9.09 -15.74
N TYR A 70 18.82 -8.39 -15.66
CA TYR A 70 18.69 -7.15 -14.88
C TYR A 70 17.49 -7.12 -13.94
N ARG A 71 16.63 -8.15 -13.94
CA ARG A 71 15.38 -8.21 -13.16
C ARG A 71 14.39 -7.08 -13.49
N GLU A 72 14.58 -6.45 -14.65
CA GLU A 72 13.72 -5.40 -15.19
C GLU A 72 13.26 -5.86 -16.58
N PRO A 73 11.95 -5.98 -16.85
CA PRO A 73 11.47 -6.57 -18.11
C PRO A 73 11.54 -5.61 -19.30
N ILE A 74 11.64 -4.30 -19.07
CA ILE A 74 11.64 -3.26 -20.11
C ILE A 74 12.81 -2.32 -19.87
N ALA A 75 13.64 -2.11 -20.89
CA ALA A 75 14.74 -1.15 -20.84
C ALA A 75 14.21 0.29 -20.81
N ARG A 76 14.83 1.15 -20.00
CA ARG A 76 14.56 2.59 -20.03
C ARG A 76 15.23 3.21 -21.27
N LEU A 77 14.67 4.32 -21.75
CA LEU A 77 15.19 5.00 -22.95
C LEU A 77 16.62 5.53 -22.76
N ASP A 78 17.03 5.81 -21.53
CA ASP A 78 18.36 6.27 -21.13
C ASP A 78 19.33 5.13 -20.74
N ASP A 79 18.93 3.87 -20.92
CA ASP A 79 19.74 2.72 -20.55
C ASP A 79 20.85 2.43 -21.56
N VAL A 80 22.08 2.79 -21.21
CA VAL A 80 23.30 2.63 -22.04
C VAL A 80 24.17 1.44 -21.62
N ARG A 81 23.67 0.53 -20.78
CA ARG A 81 24.45 -0.64 -20.32
C ARG A 81 24.80 -1.56 -21.50
N PRO A 82 26.03 -2.10 -21.60
CA PRO A 82 26.47 -2.87 -22.78
C PRO A 82 25.58 -4.07 -23.15
N LEU A 83 25.18 -4.87 -22.16
CA LEU A 83 24.32 -6.04 -22.39
C LEU A 83 22.86 -5.62 -22.69
N SER A 84 22.36 -4.52 -22.12
CA SER A 84 21.06 -3.94 -22.50
C SER A 84 21.05 -3.47 -23.96
N MET A 85 22.13 -2.79 -24.40
CA MET A 85 22.31 -2.39 -25.79
C MET A 85 22.38 -3.60 -26.73
N ALA A 86 23.07 -4.66 -26.31
CA ALA A 86 23.15 -5.90 -27.08
C ALA A 86 21.78 -6.57 -27.25
N ILE A 87 21.00 -6.68 -26.17
CA ILE A 87 19.68 -7.33 -26.18
C ILE A 87 18.65 -6.52 -26.96
N ASN A 88 18.59 -5.20 -26.79
CA ASN A 88 17.50 -4.38 -27.33
C ASN A 88 17.79 -3.81 -28.73
N TRP A 89 19.06 -3.74 -29.16
CA TRP A 89 19.44 -3.13 -30.44
C TRP A 89 20.22 -4.08 -31.35
N LEU A 90 21.31 -4.68 -30.86
CA LEU A 90 22.19 -5.51 -31.70
C LEU A 90 21.53 -6.84 -32.10
N LEU A 91 20.91 -7.54 -31.14
CA LEU A 91 20.26 -8.82 -31.38
C LEU A 91 19.05 -8.68 -32.34
N PRO A 92 18.08 -7.77 -32.13
CA PRO A 92 17.01 -7.51 -33.10
C PRO A 92 17.52 -7.08 -34.48
N GLY A 93 18.56 -6.25 -34.51
CA GLY A 93 19.21 -5.82 -35.75
C GLY A 93 19.78 -6.99 -36.54
N LEU A 94 20.54 -7.86 -35.87
CA LEU A 94 21.12 -9.07 -36.46
C LEU A 94 20.03 -9.98 -37.02
N ILE A 95 18.96 -10.24 -36.24
CA ILE A 95 17.83 -11.06 -36.67
C ILE A 95 17.19 -10.46 -37.94
N CYS A 96 16.92 -9.15 -37.95
CA CYS A 96 16.32 -8.49 -39.12
C CYS A 96 17.19 -8.59 -40.37
N ILE A 97 18.51 -8.40 -40.24
CA ILE A 97 19.47 -8.52 -41.35
C ILE A 97 19.46 -9.94 -41.92
N LEU A 98 19.51 -10.97 -41.06
CA LEU A 98 19.46 -12.36 -41.47
C LEU A 98 18.16 -12.69 -42.23
N PHE A 99 17.01 -12.23 -41.72
CA PHE A 99 15.71 -12.44 -42.35
C PHE A 99 15.58 -11.70 -43.70
N TRP A 100 16.11 -10.49 -43.84
CA TRP A 100 16.12 -9.78 -45.12
C TRP A 100 17.01 -10.47 -46.15
N CYS A 101 18.20 -10.94 -45.77
CA CYS A 101 19.05 -11.70 -46.68
C CYS A 101 18.40 -13.03 -47.09
N TRP A 102 17.80 -13.73 -46.13
CA TRP A 102 17.23 -15.06 -46.37
C TRP A 102 15.92 -15.02 -47.16
N GLN A 103 14.93 -14.22 -46.75
CA GLN A 103 13.59 -14.22 -47.35
C GLN A 103 13.21 -12.90 -48.03
N GLY A 104 14.00 -11.85 -47.87
CA GLY A 104 13.59 -10.49 -48.20
C GLY A 104 12.49 -9.97 -47.29
N ALA A 105 12.23 -10.59 -46.14
CA ALA A 105 11.15 -10.18 -45.24
C ALA A 105 11.41 -10.66 -43.82
N THR A 106 11.06 -9.83 -42.84
CA THR A 106 10.92 -10.21 -41.43
C THR A 106 9.59 -10.93 -41.21
N PRO A 107 9.40 -11.67 -40.09
CA PRO A 107 8.13 -12.32 -39.77
C PRO A 107 6.92 -11.40 -39.91
N GLY A 108 6.96 -10.20 -39.33
CA GLY A 108 5.89 -9.19 -39.46
C GLY A 108 5.64 -8.76 -40.90
N LYS A 109 6.69 -8.63 -41.72
CA LYS A 109 6.55 -8.34 -43.17
C LYS A 109 5.90 -9.51 -43.93
N LEU A 110 6.26 -10.75 -43.62
CA LEU A 110 5.64 -11.94 -44.22
C LEU A 110 4.14 -11.98 -43.94
N LEU A 111 3.76 -11.68 -42.70
CA LEU A 111 2.38 -11.64 -42.22
C LEU A 111 1.57 -10.50 -42.82
N ALA A 112 2.20 -9.32 -42.96
CA ALA A 112 1.61 -8.18 -43.67
C ALA A 112 1.59 -8.35 -45.21
N GLY A 113 2.08 -9.48 -45.72
CA GLY A 113 2.09 -9.78 -47.16
C GLY A 113 3.04 -8.89 -47.97
N ILE A 114 4.09 -8.37 -47.35
CA ILE A 114 5.07 -7.47 -47.99
C ILE A 114 6.48 -8.06 -47.92
N ARG A 115 7.35 -7.61 -48.84
CA ARG A 115 8.77 -8.00 -48.84
C ARG A 115 9.64 -6.86 -49.36
N VAL A 116 10.87 -6.83 -48.89
CA VAL A 116 11.98 -6.01 -49.35
C VAL A 116 12.64 -6.71 -50.53
N ILE A 117 12.85 -5.95 -51.60
CA ILE A 117 13.58 -6.38 -52.79
C ILE A 117 14.65 -5.34 -53.14
N ASP A 118 15.68 -5.75 -53.86
CA ASP A 118 16.58 -4.87 -54.57
C ASP A 118 15.80 -4.14 -55.68
N MET A 119 15.93 -2.81 -55.76
CA MET A 119 15.18 -2.01 -56.72
C MET A 119 15.57 -2.32 -58.18
N ARG A 120 16.85 -2.58 -58.45
CA ARG A 120 17.38 -2.81 -59.80
C ARG A 120 17.08 -4.24 -60.26
N THR A 121 17.40 -5.21 -59.43
CA THR A 121 17.33 -6.64 -59.82
C THR A 121 16.00 -7.30 -59.47
N GLY A 122 15.27 -6.79 -58.48
CA GLY A 122 14.07 -7.43 -57.93
C GLY A 122 14.37 -8.67 -57.08
N ALA A 123 15.64 -8.99 -56.87
CA ALA A 123 16.09 -10.09 -56.01
C ALA A 123 15.97 -9.72 -54.51
N ARG A 124 16.28 -10.68 -53.64
CA ARG A 124 16.38 -10.44 -52.19
C ARG A 124 17.56 -9.48 -51.93
N PRO A 125 17.48 -8.61 -50.92
CA PRO A 125 18.57 -7.71 -50.59
C PRO A 125 19.81 -8.49 -50.14
N GLY A 126 20.98 -8.05 -50.60
CA GLY A 126 22.27 -8.61 -50.13
C GLY A 126 22.59 -8.21 -48.69
N LEU A 127 23.67 -8.78 -48.13
CA LEU A 127 24.14 -8.47 -46.78
C LEU A 127 24.44 -6.98 -46.59
N TRP A 128 25.16 -6.38 -47.54
CA TRP A 128 25.53 -4.96 -47.48
C TRP A 128 24.32 -4.03 -47.55
N GLN A 129 23.36 -4.33 -48.45
CA GLN A 129 22.11 -3.58 -48.54
C GLN A 129 21.31 -3.70 -47.23
N SER A 130 21.28 -4.89 -46.63
CA SER A 130 20.57 -5.12 -45.36
C SER A 130 21.22 -4.39 -44.18
N LEU A 131 22.55 -4.31 -44.12
CA LEU A 131 23.28 -3.55 -43.11
C LEU A 131 23.06 -2.05 -43.27
N LEU A 132 23.22 -1.51 -44.49
CA LEU A 132 22.96 -0.10 -44.79
C LEU A 132 21.51 0.28 -44.50
N ARG A 133 20.57 -0.63 -44.76
CA ARG A 133 19.17 -0.46 -44.44
C ARG A 133 18.96 -0.36 -42.92
N TRP A 134 19.60 -1.23 -42.13
CA TRP A 134 19.53 -1.20 -40.67
C TRP A 134 20.10 0.11 -40.11
N LEU A 135 21.28 0.53 -40.55
CA LEU A 135 21.86 1.84 -40.20
C LEU A 135 20.96 3.01 -40.64
N GLY A 136 20.36 2.89 -41.82
CA GLY A 136 19.45 3.89 -42.37
C GLY A 136 18.17 4.09 -41.57
N TYR A 137 17.75 3.11 -40.74
CA TYR A 137 16.60 3.29 -39.83
C TYR A 137 16.90 4.35 -38.77
N PHE A 138 18.13 4.43 -38.25
CA PHE A 138 18.54 5.50 -37.32
C PHE A 138 18.46 6.88 -37.98
N VAL A 139 18.97 6.99 -39.22
CA VAL A 139 18.87 8.23 -40.02
C VAL A 139 17.42 8.59 -40.29
N SER A 140 16.55 7.60 -40.52
CA SER A 140 15.12 7.82 -40.76
C SER A 140 14.36 8.24 -39.50
N ALA A 141 14.82 7.81 -38.31
CA ALA A 141 14.17 8.03 -37.03
C ALA A 141 14.61 9.35 -36.34
N LEU A 142 15.88 9.74 -36.48
CA LEU A 142 16.46 10.95 -35.87
C LEU A 142 15.64 12.23 -36.10
N PRO A 143 15.13 12.53 -37.32
CA PRO A 143 14.28 13.71 -37.55
C PRO A 143 12.82 13.41 -37.20
N LEU A 144 12.55 12.93 -35.98
CA LEU A 144 11.21 12.58 -35.47
C LEU A 144 10.42 11.64 -36.41
N GLY A 145 11.11 10.71 -37.08
CA GLY A 145 10.50 9.73 -37.98
C GLY A 145 10.11 10.25 -39.37
N LEU A 146 10.46 11.49 -39.74
CA LEU A 146 10.16 12.04 -41.08
C LEU A 146 10.70 11.16 -42.22
N GLY A 147 11.86 10.51 -42.03
CA GLY A 147 12.43 9.61 -43.04
C GLY A 147 11.64 8.31 -43.24
N LEU A 148 10.85 7.89 -42.25
CA LEU A 148 9.89 6.78 -42.36
C LEU A 148 8.63 7.24 -43.09
N LEU A 149 8.11 8.42 -42.73
CA LEU A 149 6.92 9.02 -43.33
C LEU A 149 7.12 9.39 -44.81
N TRP A 150 8.37 9.61 -45.23
CA TRP A 150 8.72 9.89 -46.63
C TRP A 150 8.16 8.87 -47.63
N ALA A 151 7.99 7.61 -47.22
CA ALA A 151 7.38 6.57 -48.06
C ALA A 151 5.90 6.83 -48.42
N ALA A 152 5.21 7.76 -47.76
CA ALA A 152 3.86 8.19 -48.11
C ALA A 152 3.84 9.22 -49.26
N ILE A 153 4.93 9.98 -49.42
CA ILE A 153 5.06 11.07 -50.39
C ILE A 153 5.81 10.59 -51.64
N ASP A 154 6.82 9.73 -51.45
CA ASP A 154 7.66 9.23 -52.53
C ASP A 154 6.85 8.43 -53.57
N PRO A 155 6.98 8.73 -54.88
CA PRO A 155 6.24 8.02 -55.94
C PRO A 155 6.54 6.51 -55.99
N ASP A 156 7.76 6.10 -55.65
CA ASP A 156 8.17 4.70 -55.55
C ASP A 156 7.85 4.09 -54.18
N LYS A 157 7.21 4.86 -53.29
CA LYS A 157 6.92 4.58 -51.88
C LYS A 157 8.15 4.16 -51.08
N ARG A 158 9.32 4.75 -51.33
CA ARG A 158 10.57 4.44 -50.62
C ARG A 158 10.80 5.40 -49.45
N ALA A 159 11.12 4.86 -48.28
CA ALA A 159 11.62 5.62 -47.13
C ALA A 159 13.12 5.97 -47.30
N TRP A 160 13.68 6.82 -46.43
CA TRP A 160 15.10 7.17 -46.52
C TRP A 160 16.03 5.96 -46.37
N HIS A 161 15.73 5.05 -45.43
CA HIS A 161 16.45 3.78 -45.32
C HIS A 161 16.28 2.85 -46.54
N ASP A 162 15.16 2.94 -47.27
CA ASP A 162 14.97 2.21 -48.53
C ASP A 162 15.90 2.77 -49.62
N ARG A 163 15.97 4.11 -49.73
CA ARG A 163 16.81 4.82 -50.69
C ARG A 163 18.31 4.63 -50.42
N LEU A 164 18.75 4.78 -49.17
CA LEU A 164 20.14 4.57 -48.75
C LEU A 164 20.64 3.16 -49.07
N ALA A 165 19.76 2.16 -48.95
CA ALA A 165 20.09 0.76 -49.22
C ALA A 165 19.84 0.32 -50.67
N GLY A 166 19.28 1.17 -51.54
CA GLY A 166 18.90 0.77 -52.90
C GLY A 166 17.78 -0.28 -52.96
N THR A 167 16.89 -0.29 -51.96
CA THR A 167 15.83 -1.31 -51.80
C THR A 167 14.44 -0.71 -51.96
N GLN A 168 13.45 -1.57 -52.18
CA GLN A 168 12.03 -1.19 -52.23
C GLN A 168 11.18 -2.24 -51.51
N VAL A 169 10.11 -1.80 -50.84
CA VAL A 169 9.13 -2.72 -50.23
C VAL A 169 7.92 -2.86 -51.16
N VAL A 170 7.63 -4.10 -51.54
CA VAL A 170 6.55 -4.45 -52.47
C VAL A 170 5.59 -5.45 -51.84
N ARG A 171 4.35 -5.50 -52.34
CA ARG A 171 3.40 -6.55 -51.97
C ARG A 171 3.79 -7.90 -52.59
N ARG A 172 3.53 -9.00 -51.87
CA ARG A 172 3.71 -10.37 -52.39
C ARG A 172 2.61 -10.78 -53.38
N ARG A 173 1.41 -10.20 -53.27
CA ARG A 173 0.28 -10.41 -54.21
C ARG A 173 -0.41 -9.07 -54.56
N PRO A 174 -0.90 -8.88 -55.80
CA PRO A 174 -1.73 -7.73 -56.16
C PRO A 174 -3.06 -7.77 -55.38
N ARG A 175 -3.56 -6.62 -54.91
CA ARG A 175 -4.85 -6.54 -54.20
C ARG A 175 -5.96 -6.11 -55.16
N ASN A 176 -7.05 -6.87 -55.26
CA ASN A 176 -8.28 -6.44 -55.93
C ASN A 176 -9.05 -5.46 -55.03
N ASN A 177 -9.74 -4.48 -55.63
CA ASN A 177 -10.47 -3.45 -54.89
C ASN A 177 -11.76 -3.97 -54.23
N ASP A 178 -12.27 -5.12 -54.66
CA ASP A 178 -13.49 -5.75 -54.11
C ASP A 178 -13.23 -6.66 -52.90
N GLU A 179 -11.96 -6.86 -52.51
CA GLU A 179 -11.66 -7.67 -51.34
C GLU A 179 -11.99 -6.91 -50.04
N PRO A 180 -12.70 -7.55 -49.09
CA PRO A 180 -12.96 -6.98 -47.78
C PRO A 180 -11.69 -6.53 -47.08
N GLY A 181 -11.80 -5.44 -46.30
CA GLY A 181 -10.74 -5.04 -45.38
C GLY A 181 -10.37 -6.17 -44.41
N TYR A 182 -9.12 -6.19 -43.96
CA TYR A 182 -8.56 -7.22 -43.09
C TYR A 182 -9.49 -7.60 -41.92
N PHE A 183 -10.06 -6.59 -41.25
CA PHE A 183 -10.93 -6.78 -40.10
C PHE A 183 -12.24 -7.52 -40.44
N ALA A 184 -12.85 -7.16 -41.56
CA ALA A 184 -14.05 -7.81 -42.06
C ALA A 184 -13.76 -9.23 -42.55
N ALA A 185 -12.64 -9.43 -43.26
CA ALA A 185 -12.22 -10.74 -43.74
C ALA A 185 -12.00 -11.74 -42.58
N HIS A 186 -11.37 -11.30 -41.48
CA HIS A 186 -11.23 -12.14 -40.29
C HIS A 186 -12.58 -12.44 -39.64
N TRP A 187 -13.40 -11.43 -39.39
CA TRP A 187 -14.71 -11.60 -38.76
C TRP A 187 -15.61 -12.55 -39.55
N ARG A 188 -15.54 -12.53 -40.89
CA ARG A 188 -16.29 -13.45 -41.77
C ARG A 188 -15.68 -14.86 -41.84
N GLY A 189 -14.50 -15.07 -41.27
CA GLY A 189 -13.79 -16.36 -41.28
C GLY A 189 -13.17 -16.70 -42.63
N GLU A 190 -12.87 -15.69 -43.44
CA GLU A 190 -12.29 -15.84 -44.79
C GLU A 190 -10.75 -15.94 -44.73
N GLN A 191 -10.14 -15.59 -43.60
CA GLN A 191 -8.72 -15.77 -43.34
C GLN A 191 -8.38 -17.23 -43.01
N SER A 192 -7.14 -17.63 -43.28
CA SER A 192 -6.67 -18.98 -42.94
C SER A 192 -6.78 -19.25 -41.43
N LEU A 193 -6.97 -20.52 -41.05
CA LEU A 193 -7.04 -20.92 -39.64
C LEU A 193 -5.76 -20.55 -38.90
N VAL A 194 -4.59 -20.76 -39.50
CA VAL A 194 -3.29 -20.42 -38.91
C VAL A 194 -3.21 -18.93 -38.60
N GLN A 195 -3.58 -18.08 -39.56
CA GLN A 195 -3.58 -16.64 -39.37
C GLN A 195 -4.59 -16.21 -38.30
N SER A 196 -5.82 -16.70 -38.39
CA SER A 196 -6.88 -16.33 -37.46
C SER A 196 -6.60 -16.78 -36.03
N PHE A 197 -6.03 -17.98 -35.84
CA PHE A 197 -5.74 -18.53 -34.52
C PHE A 197 -4.42 -18.00 -33.94
N TRP A 198 -3.31 -18.06 -34.67
CA TRP A 198 -2.02 -17.68 -34.11
C TRP A 198 -1.79 -16.17 -34.08
N LEU A 199 -2.24 -15.43 -35.09
CA LEU A 199 -1.97 -13.99 -35.18
C LEU A 199 -3.02 -13.18 -34.46
N ASN A 200 -4.29 -13.39 -34.83
CA ASN A 200 -5.37 -12.57 -34.29
C ASN A 200 -5.78 -13.04 -32.90
N ASN A 201 -5.83 -14.35 -32.62
CA ASN A 201 -6.14 -14.80 -31.27
C ASN A 201 -4.89 -14.81 -30.38
N MET A 202 -3.88 -15.65 -30.65
CA MET A 202 -2.73 -15.77 -29.72
C MET A 202 -1.84 -14.54 -29.64
N LEU A 203 -1.41 -13.94 -30.76
CA LEU A 203 -0.46 -12.83 -30.73
C LEU A 203 -1.07 -11.46 -30.45
N LEU A 204 -2.39 -11.31 -30.54
CA LEU A 204 -3.06 -10.04 -30.23
C LEU A 204 -3.79 -10.09 -28.88
N SER A 205 -4.65 -11.08 -28.63
CA SER A 205 -5.47 -11.08 -27.41
C SER A 205 -4.66 -11.42 -26.16
N VAL A 206 -3.73 -12.36 -26.23
CA VAL A 206 -2.92 -12.77 -25.06
C VAL A 206 -1.99 -11.66 -24.58
N PRO A 207 -1.16 -11.02 -25.43
CA PRO A 207 -0.33 -9.89 -24.97
C PRO A 207 -1.15 -8.69 -24.51
N LEU A 208 -2.31 -8.43 -25.13
CA LEU A 208 -3.20 -7.36 -24.69
C LEU A 208 -3.76 -7.63 -23.28
N ALA A 209 -4.18 -8.86 -23.01
CA ALA A 209 -4.64 -9.27 -21.68
C ALA A 209 -3.52 -9.18 -20.64
N PHE A 210 -2.31 -9.63 -20.97
CA PHE A 210 -1.13 -9.47 -20.11
C PHE A 210 -0.75 -8.01 -19.89
N ALA A 211 -0.83 -7.17 -20.93
CA ALA A 211 -0.54 -5.74 -20.83
C ALA A 211 -1.56 -5.03 -19.95
N LEU A 212 -2.86 -5.34 -20.09
CA LEU A 212 -3.91 -4.75 -19.25
C LEU A 212 -3.75 -5.19 -17.79
N THR A 213 -3.44 -6.46 -17.56
CA THR A 213 -3.20 -7.00 -16.21
C THR A 213 -1.93 -6.41 -15.60
N GLY A 214 -0.84 -6.30 -16.36
CA GLY A 214 0.41 -5.68 -15.91
C GLY A 214 0.25 -4.20 -15.63
N LEU A 215 -0.52 -3.49 -16.46
CA LEU A 215 -0.88 -2.08 -16.23
C LEU A 215 -1.68 -1.93 -14.93
N MET A 216 -2.67 -2.81 -14.68
CA MET A 216 -3.43 -2.82 -13.42
C MET A 216 -2.49 -2.93 -12.22
N THR A 217 -1.59 -3.90 -12.24
CA THR A 217 -0.68 -4.10 -11.10
C THR A 217 0.30 -2.95 -10.94
N TRP A 218 0.85 -2.42 -12.04
CA TRP A 218 1.77 -1.30 -11.97
C TRP A 218 1.12 -0.07 -11.33
N ILE A 219 -0.14 0.21 -11.67
CA ILE A 219 -0.87 1.33 -11.09
C ILE A 219 -1.24 1.07 -9.61
N SER A 220 -1.63 -0.16 -9.27
CA SER A 220 -1.88 -0.56 -7.88
C SER A 220 -0.63 -0.44 -7.00
N MET A 221 0.56 -0.77 -7.53
CA MET A 221 1.81 -0.70 -6.76
C MET A 221 2.35 0.72 -6.61
N LYS A 222 2.26 1.56 -7.64
CA LYS A 222 2.83 2.91 -7.58
C LYS A 222 1.94 3.96 -6.90
N GLY A 223 0.63 3.72 -6.75
CA GLY A 223 -0.27 4.54 -5.92
C GLY A 223 -0.56 5.97 -6.40
N GLU A 224 0.37 6.64 -7.07
CA GLU A 224 0.28 8.04 -7.55
C GLU A 224 -0.84 8.28 -8.57
N ALA A 225 -1.42 7.21 -9.12
CA ALA A 225 -2.33 7.26 -10.24
C ALA A 225 -3.56 6.35 -10.06
N LEU A 226 -3.99 6.05 -8.83
CA LEU A 226 -5.16 5.17 -8.59
C LEU A 226 -6.42 5.61 -9.34
N GLN A 227 -6.67 6.92 -9.43
CA GLN A 227 -7.75 7.48 -10.25
C GLN A 227 -7.55 7.16 -11.74
N ALA A 228 -6.36 7.44 -12.29
CA ALA A 228 -6.04 7.15 -13.69
C ALA A 228 -6.05 5.65 -13.99
N GLY A 229 -5.65 4.79 -13.06
CA GLY A 229 -5.74 3.33 -13.21
C GLY A 229 -7.16 2.83 -13.21
N SER A 230 -8.01 3.39 -12.35
CA SER A 230 -9.43 3.05 -12.34
C SER A 230 -10.11 3.45 -13.65
N ILE A 231 -9.80 4.64 -14.19
CA ILE A 231 -10.25 5.07 -15.52
C ILE A 231 -9.73 4.11 -16.60
N ALA A 232 -8.44 3.78 -16.58
CA ALA A 232 -7.83 2.87 -17.53
C ALA A 232 -8.46 1.47 -17.48
N MET A 233 -8.87 0.98 -16.31
CA MET A 233 -9.58 -0.30 -16.17
C MET A 233 -11.00 -0.23 -16.71
N LEU A 234 -11.75 0.82 -16.37
CA LEU A 234 -13.13 1.01 -16.85
C LEU A 234 -13.21 1.11 -18.38
N ILE A 235 -12.16 1.62 -19.04
CA ILE A 235 -12.08 1.69 -20.50
C ILE A 235 -11.43 0.43 -21.10
N GLY A 236 -10.35 -0.04 -20.48
CA GLY A 236 -9.51 -1.10 -21.01
C GLY A 236 -10.17 -2.47 -21.01
N TRP A 237 -10.93 -2.81 -19.97
CA TRP A 237 -11.64 -4.10 -19.90
C TRP A 237 -12.72 -4.24 -20.99
N PRO A 238 -13.64 -3.28 -21.18
CA PRO A 238 -14.60 -3.33 -22.28
C PRO A 238 -13.94 -3.36 -23.66
N LEU A 239 -12.87 -2.58 -23.88
CA LEU A 239 -12.14 -2.59 -25.14
C LEU A 239 -11.47 -3.95 -25.41
N MET A 240 -10.85 -4.54 -24.38
CA MET A 240 -10.26 -5.88 -24.46
C MET A 240 -11.33 -6.92 -24.80
N LEU A 241 -12.52 -6.87 -24.17
CA LEU A 241 -13.63 -7.78 -24.49
C LEU A 241 -14.09 -7.67 -25.94
N ILE A 242 -14.17 -6.45 -26.48
CA ILE A 242 -14.53 -6.23 -27.89
C ILE A 242 -13.49 -6.89 -28.82
N VAL A 243 -12.20 -6.70 -28.52
CA VAL A 243 -11.11 -7.31 -29.29
C VAL A 243 -11.15 -8.84 -29.17
N ASP A 244 -11.32 -9.38 -27.97
CA ASP A 244 -11.32 -10.82 -27.71
C ASP A 244 -12.51 -11.51 -28.42
N VAL A 245 -13.71 -10.90 -28.38
CA VAL A 245 -14.87 -11.38 -29.16
C VAL A 245 -14.58 -11.38 -30.65
N TRP A 246 -13.95 -10.32 -31.17
CA TRP A 246 -13.55 -10.28 -32.58
C TRP A 246 -12.57 -11.39 -32.95
N CYS A 247 -11.57 -11.64 -32.12
CA CYS A 247 -10.57 -12.70 -32.31
C CYS A 247 -11.19 -14.10 -32.26
N ILE A 248 -12.00 -14.37 -31.23
CA ILE A 248 -12.61 -15.68 -31.00
C ILE A 248 -13.62 -16.01 -32.10
N VAL A 249 -14.53 -15.07 -32.44
CA VAL A 249 -15.54 -15.30 -33.48
C VAL A 249 -14.89 -15.49 -34.84
N GLY A 250 -13.90 -14.66 -35.19
CA GLY A 250 -13.19 -14.78 -36.46
C GLY A 250 -12.43 -16.10 -36.57
N ALA A 251 -11.70 -16.50 -35.53
CA ALA A 251 -10.99 -17.79 -35.48
C ALA A 251 -11.95 -18.99 -35.48
N TRP A 252 -13.09 -18.89 -34.79
CA TRP A 252 -14.12 -19.93 -34.77
C TRP A 252 -14.72 -20.17 -36.17
N ARG A 253 -15.03 -19.08 -36.88
CA ARG A 253 -15.53 -19.12 -38.27
C ARG A 253 -14.46 -19.59 -39.24
N ALA A 254 -13.20 -19.20 -39.07
CA ALA A 254 -12.07 -19.70 -39.85
C ALA A 254 -11.86 -21.22 -39.65
N ALA A 255 -12.01 -21.73 -38.43
CA ALA A 255 -11.99 -23.17 -38.17
C ALA A 255 -13.16 -23.91 -38.86
N ALA A 256 -14.35 -23.27 -38.92
CA ALA A 256 -15.48 -23.78 -39.70
C ALA A 256 -15.19 -23.83 -41.20
N ALA A 257 -14.62 -22.75 -41.74
CA ALA A 257 -14.25 -22.64 -43.15
C ALA A 257 -13.15 -23.65 -43.52
N TYR A 258 -12.12 -23.81 -42.69
CA TYR A 258 -11.05 -24.79 -42.87
C TYR A 258 -11.59 -26.21 -43.04
N ARG A 259 -12.61 -26.59 -42.24
CA ARG A 259 -13.26 -27.89 -42.38
C ARG A 259 -14.09 -28.02 -43.67
N ARG A 260 -14.77 -26.94 -44.09
CA ARG A 260 -15.57 -26.92 -45.33
C ARG A 260 -14.72 -27.09 -46.60
N ILE A 261 -13.48 -26.61 -46.60
CA ILE A 261 -12.55 -26.74 -47.74
C ILE A 261 -11.70 -28.03 -47.69
N GLY A 262 -12.10 -29.03 -46.90
CA GLY A 262 -11.42 -30.33 -46.82
C GLY A 262 -10.26 -30.41 -45.82
N GLY A 263 -10.12 -29.44 -44.91
CA GLY A 263 -9.13 -29.47 -43.84
C GLY A 263 -9.42 -30.50 -42.74
N SER A 264 -8.39 -30.84 -41.95
CA SER A 264 -8.49 -31.85 -40.88
C SER A 264 -9.51 -31.48 -39.80
N ALA A 265 -10.45 -32.41 -39.53
CA ALA A 265 -11.44 -32.25 -38.48
C ALA A 265 -10.81 -32.18 -37.08
N LEU A 266 -9.71 -32.92 -36.84
CA LEU A 266 -8.99 -32.91 -35.57
C LEU A 266 -8.49 -31.50 -35.23
N TRP A 267 -7.75 -30.88 -36.15
CA TRP A 267 -7.18 -29.54 -35.94
C TRP A 267 -8.25 -28.46 -35.84
N ALA A 268 -9.34 -28.56 -36.61
CA ALA A 268 -10.46 -27.63 -36.52
C ALA A 268 -11.18 -27.72 -35.15
N ASN A 269 -11.42 -28.95 -34.66
CA ASN A 269 -12.10 -29.17 -33.39
C ASN A 269 -11.21 -28.80 -32.20
N LEU A 270 -9.90 -29.10 -32.26
CA LEU A 270 -8.95 -28.69 -31.23
C LEU A 270 -8.87 -27.17 -31.13
N ALA A 271 -8.77 -26.47 -32.27
CA ALA A 271 -8.78 -25.01 -32.29
C ALA A 271 -10.05 -24.45 -31.65
N ARG A 272 -11.23 -25.01 -31.98
CA ARG A 272 -12.50 -24.60 -31.36
C ARG A 272 -12.56 -24.89 -29.87
N LEU A 273 -12.06 -26.03 -29.41
CA LEU A 273 -11.99 -26.35 -27.98
C LEU A 273 -11.13 -25.33 -27.24
N CYS A 274 -9.94 -25.01 -27.76
CA CYS A 274 -9.08 -23.97 -27.18
C CYS A 274 -9.77 -22.60 -27.15
N LEU A 275 -10.45 -22.21 -28.23
CA LEU A 275 -11.21 -20.95 -28.28
C LEU A 275 -12.37 -20.93 -27.30
N ALA A 276 -13.09 -22.05 -27.12
CA ALA A 276 -14.18 -22.16 -26.16
C ALA A 276 -13.68 -22.06 -24.71
N LEU A 277 -12.56 -22.72 -24.39
CA LEU A 277 -11.92 -22.62 -23.08
C LEU A 277 -11.42 -21.20 -22.81
N GLY A 278 -10.83 -20.54 -23.81
CA GLY A 278 -10.42 -19.13 -23.72
C GLY A 278 -11.61 -18.19 -23.49
N ALA A 279 -12.69 -18.36 -24.25
CA ALA A 279 -13.92 -17.59 -24.05
C ALA A 279 -14.51 -17.77 -22.66
N LEU A 280 -14.53 -19.01 -22.14
CA LEU A 280 -14.99 -19.32 -20.80
C LEU A 280 -14.11 -18.66 -19.73
N GLN A 281 -12.78 -18.69 -19.90
CA GLN A 281 -11.83 -18.03 -19.01
C GLN A 281 -12.03 -16.51 -19.00
N THR A 282 -12.13 -15.87 -20.17
CA THR A 282 -12.39 -14.42 -20.28
C THR A 282 -13.71 -14.05 -19.61
N LEU A 283 -14.78 -14.84 -19.85
CA LEU A 283 -16.09 -14.62 -19.23
C LEU A 283 -16.01 -14.78 -17.70
N ALA A 284 -15.33 -15.81 -17.20
CA ALA A 284 -15.12 -16.01 -15.78
C ALA A 284 -14.34 -14.83 -15.15
N SER A 285 -13.27 -14.37 -15.80
CA SER A 285 -12.51 -13.19 -15.33
C SER A 285 -13.35 -11.91 -15.35
N ALA A 286 -14.24 -11.73 -16.33
CA ALA A 286 -15.16 -10.60 -16.37
C ALA A 286 -16.20 -10.66 -15.23
N LEU A 287 -16.84 -11.82 -15.01
CA LEU A 287 -17.94 -11.98 -14.05
C LEU A 287 -17.47 -12.08 -12.59
N ILE A 288 -16.35 -12.76 -12.34
CA ILE A 288 -15.83 -13.03 -10.99
C ILE A 288 -14.78 -11.98 -10.60
N GLY A 289 -14.03 -11.45 -11.57
CA GLY A 289 -12.97 -10.47 -11.33
C GLY A 289 -13.45 -9.04 -11.46
N PHE A 290 -13.73 -8.60 -12.70
CA PHE A 290 -13.96 -7.18 -13.01
C PHE A 290 -15.33 -6.67 -12.56
N ALA A 291 -16.42 -7.39 -12.87
CA ALA A 291 -17.78 -6.92 -12.64
C ALA A 291 -18.10 -6.63 -11.16
N PRO A 292 -17.68 -7.46 -10.17
CA PRO A 292 -17.91 -7.15 -8.75
C PRO A 292 -17.16 -5.89 -8.29
N GLN A 293 -16.01 -5.59 -8.88
CA GLN A 293 -15.12 -4.47 -8.49
C GLN A 293 -15.41 -3.19 -9.29
N SER A 294 -16.23 -3.23 -10.34
CA SER A 294 -16.46 -2.07 -11.21
C SER A 294 -17.05 -0.86 -10.49
N GLY A 295 -17.84 -1.10 -9.44
CA GLY A 295 -18.37 -0.04 -8.58
C GLY A 295 -17.26 0.72 -7.84
N GLU A 296 -16.26 0.01 -7.35
CA GLU A 296 -15.08 0.59 -6.67
C GLU A 296 -14.20 1.36 -7.65
N PHE A 297 -13.95 0.81 -8.85
CA PHE A 297 -13.25 1.53 -9.90
C PHE A 297 -13.97 2.82 -10.30
N LEU A 298 -15.30 2.81 -10.36
CA LEU A 298 -16.07 4.01 -10.67
C LEU A 298 -15.96 5.08 -9.59
N GLN A 299 -15.96 4.68 -8.32
CA GLN A 299 -15.72 5.58 -7.20
C GLN A 299 -14.32 6.20 -7.29
N MET A 300 -13.28 5.38 -7.44
CA MET A 300 -11.89 5.84 -7.55
C MET A 300 -11.65 6.72 -8.77
N ALA A 301 -12.30 6.44 -9.91
CA ALA A 301 -12.26 7.27 -11.10
C ALA A 301 -12.83 8.68 -10.86
N ARG A 302 -13.81 8.81 -9.95
CA ARG A 302 -14.38 10.09 -9.50
C ARG A 302 -13.58 10.74 -8.35
N GLY A 303 -12.48 10.13 -7.93
CA GLY A 303 -11.64 10.59 -6.81
C GLY A 303 -12.18 10.21 -5.43
N ILE A 304 -13.13 9.27 -5.35
CA ILE A 304 -13.70 8.76 -4.10
C ILE A 304 -12.99 7.45 -3.76
N ASP A 305 -12.41 7.36 -2.56
CA ASP A 305 -11.74 6.14 -2.10
C ASP A 305 -12.72 5.19 -1.39
N PRO A 306 -12.92 3.95 -1.88
CA PRO A 306 -13.84 2.99 -1.26
C PRO A 306 -13.49 2.63 0.20
N ILE A 307 -12.21 2.68 0.59
CA ILE A 307 -11.80 2.39 1.97
C ILE A 307 -12.06 3.56 2.93
N GLY A 308 -12.47 4.73 2.42
CA GLY A 308 -12.62 5.95 3.19
C GLY A 308 -11.33 6.77 3.30
N GLN A 309 -11.36 7.80 4.14
CA GLN A 309 -10.25 8.72 4.38
C GLN A 309 -10.07 8.95 5.88
N ALA A 310 -8.85 9.29 6.28
CA ALA A 310 -8.52 9.56 7.67
C ALA A 310 -9.10 10.90 8.12
N VAL A 311 -9.62 10.94 9.34
CA VAL A 311 -9.93 12.18 10.03
C VAL A 311 -8.63 12.76 10.55
N LEU A 312 -8.21 13.88 9.95
CA LEU A 312 -7.03 14.64 10.37
C LEU A 312 -7.48 15.87 11.14
N LYS A 313 -7.09 15.98 12.41
CA LYS A 313 -7.43 17.12 13.29
C LYS A 313 -6.17 17.67 13.92
N LEU A 314 -6.05 18.99 13.92
CA LEU A 314 -5.02 19.70 14.65
C LEU A 314 -5.59 20.08 16.03
N SER A 315 -4.77 20.00 17.08
CA SER A 315 -5.11 20.53 18.39
C SER A 315 -5.25 22.06 18.35
N ASP A 316 -5.94 22.63 19.35
CA ASP A 316 -6.20 24.07 19.43
C ASP A 316 -4.90 24.91 19.46
N ASP A 317 -3.81 24.35 20.00
CA ASP A 317 -2.48 24.98 20.05
C ASP A 317 -1.66 24.79 18.77
N GLY A 318 -2.14 23.98 17.82
CA GLY A 318 -1.48 23.71 16.56
C GLY A 318 -0.32 22.70 16.61
N ARG A 319 0.01 22.14 17.78
CA ARG A 319 1.26 21.36 17.98
C ARG A 319 1.08 19.85 17.92
N THR A 320 -0.16 19.36 18.06
CA THR A 320 -0.50 17.95 18.00
C THR A 320 -1.45 17.69 16.85
N LEU A 321 -1.10 16.75 16.00
CA LEU A 321 -1.96 16.28 14.93
C LEU A 321 -2.50 14.90 15.27
N ARG A 322 -3.82 14.71 15.18
CA ARG A 322 -4.47 13.42 15.32
C ARG A 322 -4.92 12.89 13.97
N LEU A 323 -4.54 11.64 13.67
CA LEU A 323 -4.98 10.86 12.52
C LEU A 323 -5.80 9.67 13.01
N GLU A 324 -7.06 9.63 12.60
CA GLU A 324 -8.01 8.58 12.97
C GLU A 324 -8.72 7.99 11.75
N GLY A 325 -8.82 6.66 11.68
CA GLY A 325 -9.49 5.97 10.57
C GLY A 325 -8.55 5.53 9.44
N PRO A 326 -9.09 5.01 8.32
CA PRO A 326 -8.31 4.39 7.25
C PRO A 326 -7.49 5.42 6.47
N ILE A 327 -6.28 5.06 6.07
CA ILE A 327 -5.38 5.91 5.25
C ILE A 327 -5.80 5.77 3.78
N GLY A 328 -6.55 6.75 3.30
CA GLY A 328 -7.11 6.79 1.96
C GLY A 328 -6.38 7.72 0.99
N MET A 329 -6.84 7.70 -0.25
CA MET A 329 -6.36 8.52 -1.36
C MET A 329 -6.44 10.01 -1.00
N GLY A 330 -5.31 10.71 -1.12
CA GLY A 330 -5.21 12.15 -0.88
C GLY A 330 -4.97 12.54 0.57
N ASP A 331 -4.92 11.60 1.51
CA ASP A 331 -4.65 11.89 2.92
C ASP A 331 -3.24 12.44 3.14
N ALA A 332 -2.23 11.99 2.38
CA ALA A 332 -0.90 12.58 2.46
C ALA A 332 -0.90 14.05 2.01
N THR A 333 -1.69 14.39 0.98
CA THR A 333 -1.84 15.79 0.51
C THR A 333 -2.60 16.64 1.54
N ARG A 334 -3.62 16.07 2.20
CA ARG A 334 -4.34 16.74 3.30
C ARG A 334 -3.44 16.96 4.50
N LEU A 335 -2.64 15.96 4.87
CA LEU A 335 -1.62 16.05 5.92
C LEU A 335 -0.61 17.14 5.60
N GLN A 336 -0.06 17.13 4.38
CA GLN A 336 0.90 18.15 3.95
C GLN A 336 0.33 19.55 4.10
N ARG A 337 -0.91 19.79 3.64
CA ARG A 337 -1.58 21.08 3.79
C ARG A 337 -1.67 21.49 5.26
N LEU A 338 -2.15 20.60 6.12
CA LEU A 338 -2.25 20.85 7.57
C LEU A 338 -0.89 21.19 8.20
N LEU A 339 0.16 20.43 7.88
CA LEU A 339 1.51 20.69 8.38
C LEU A 339 2.08 22.03 7.90
N THR A 340 1.75 22.45 6.67
CA THR A 340 2.20 23.74 6.12
C THR A 340 1.39 24.95 6.61
N THR A 341 0.12 24.76 6.95
CA THR A 341 -0.77 25.84 7.41
C THR A 341 -0.90 25.90 8.93
N ALA A 342 -0.28 24.96 9.66
CA ALA A 342 -0.32 24.94 11.12
C ALA A 342 0.30 26.24 11.67
N PRO A 343 -0.31 26.85 12.71
CA PRO A 343 0.21 28.10 13.28
C PRO A 343 1.55 27.90 13.99
N GLN A 344 1.88 26.66 14.36
CA GLN A 344 3.13 26.27 15.00
C GLN A 344 3.65 24.96 14.39
N PRO A 345 4.95 24.65 14.53
CA PRO A 345 5.48 23.35 14.15
C PRO A 345 4.79 22.23 14.92
N VAL A 346 4.22 21.28 14.19
CA VAL A 346 3.65 20.06 14.77
C VAL A 346 4.78 19.24 15.38
N ARG A 347 4.69 18.98 16.69
CA ARG A 347 5.67 18.20 17.46
C ARG A 347 5.25 16.75 17.66
N LEU A 348 3.95 16.47 17.60
CA LEU A 348 3.40 15.15 17.89
C LEU A 348 2.33 14.75 16.87
N VAL A 349 2.37 13.50 16.43
CA VAL A 349 1.35 12.87 15.60
C VAL A 349 0.73 11.69 16.36
N GLU A 350 -0.53 11.84 16.78
CA GLU A 350 -1.33 10.77 17.37
C GLU A 350 -1.98 9.91 16.30
N LEU A 351 -1.84 8.59 16.42
CA LEU A 351 -2.25 7.61 15.42
C LEU A 351 -3.26 6.62 16.02
N ALA A 352 -4.39 6.46 15.34
CA ALA A 352 -5.38 5.41 15.56
C ALA A 352 -6.00 5.00 14.21
N SER A 353 -5.37 4.04 13.53
CA SER A 353 -5.72 3.69 12.15
C SER A 353 -5.57 2.19 11.89
N PRO A 354 -6.56 1.55 11.19
CA PRO A 354 -6.42 0.18 10.71
C PRO A 354 -5.44 0.05 9.53
N GLY A 355 -4.79 1.15 9.12
CA GLY A 355 -3.95 1.22 7.94
C GLY A 355 -4.74 1.63 6.71
N GLY A 356 -4.28 1.20 5.53
CA GLY A 356 -4.87 1.60 4.25
C GLY A 356 -3.85 1.55 3.13
N ARG A 357 -3.87 2.55 2.25
CA ARG A 357 -3.00 2.60 1.07
C ARG A 357 -1.54 2.82 1.47
N VAL A 358 -0.70 1.82 1.23
CA VAL A 358 0.74 1.84 1.57
C VAL A 358 1.45 3.05 0.97
N HIS A 359 1.19 3.37 -0.29
CA HIS A 359 1.81 4.54 -0.94
C HIS A 359 1.43 5.88 -0.28
N GLU A 360 0.17 6.04 0.15
CA GLU A 360 -0.24 7.24 0.91
C GLU A 360 0.47 7.29 2.26
N ALA A 361 0.58 6.15 2.95
CA ALA A 361 1.34 6.06 4.19
C ALA A 361 2.82 6.41 4.01
N GLU A 362 3.49 5.95 2.95
CA GLU A 362 4.88 6.30 2.64
C GLU A 362 5.07 7.79 2.37
N ARG A 363 4.12 8.41 1.66
CA ARG A 363 4.11 9.87 1.50
C ARG A 363 3.93 10.58 2.85
N MET A 364 3.08 10.06 3.74
CA MET A 364 2.92 10.56 5.11
C MET A 364 4.20 10.38 5.93
N VAL A 365 4.92 9.25 5.79
CA VAL A 365 6.23 9.01 6.43
C VAL A 365 7.23 10.10 6.06
N ALA A 366 7.33 10.43 4.76
CA ALA A 366 8.22 11.49 4.30
C ALA A 366 7.87 12.86 4.93
N LEU A 367 6.57 13.15 5.09
CA LEU A 367 6.09 14.38 5.71
C LEU A 367 6.38 14.42 7.22
N VAL A 368 6.12 13.33 7.95
CA VAL A 368 6.39 13.22 9.40
C VAL A 368 7.88 13.36 9.68
N ARG A 369 8.73 12.66 8.92
CA ARG A 369 10.20 12.80 9.02
C ARG A 369 10.68 14.20 8.71
N LYS A 370 10.08 14.87 7.71
CA LYS A 370 10.44 16.24 7.33
C LYS A 370 10.19 17.25 8.45
N VAL A 371 9.10 17.09 9.21
CA VAL A 371 8.79 17.99 10.34
C VAL A 371 9.47 17.56 11.64
N GLY A 372 10.05 16.35 11.70
CA GLY A 372 10.72 15.84 12.89
C GLY A 372 9.76 15.65 14.07
N ALA A 373 8.52 15.25 13.79
CA ALA A 373 7.51 15.04 14.83
C ALA A 373 7.67 13.67 15.50
N ASP A 374 7.35 13.62 16.79
CA ASP A 374 7.15 12.37 17.52
C ASP A 374 5.84 11.70 17.09
N THR A 375 5.75 10.39 17.27
CA THR A 375 4.55 9.61 16.97
C THR A 375 4.04 8.90 18.22
N ARG A 376 2.71 8.87 18.38
CA ARG A 376 2.07 8.22 19.52
C ARG A 376 0.86 7.42 19.06
N ALA A 377 0.89 6.10 19.29
CA ALA A 377 -0.26 5.25 19.05
C ALA A 377 -1.19 5.30 20.27
N VAL A 378 -2.42 5.75 20.07
CA VAL A 378 -3.46 5.88 21.12
C VAL A 378 -4.55 4.82 21.03
N GLY A 379 -4.51 4.00 19.97
CA GLY A 379 -5.40 2.86 19.72
C GLY A 379 -4.71 1.83 18.84
N GLY A 380 -5.46 1.12 17.99
CA GLY A 380 -4.86 0.26 16.96
C GLY A 380 -4.13 1.11 15.91
N CYS A 381 -2.87 0.78 15.64
CA CYS A 381 -2.12 1.30 14.50
C CYS A 381 -1.59 0.11 13.70
N GLU A 382 -2.32 -0.24 12.64
CA GLU A 382 -2.18 -1.51 11.94
C GLU A 382 -1.76 -1.31 10.48
N SER A 383 -1.14 -2.34 9.91
CA SER A 383 -0.78 -2.38 8.49
C SER A 383 0.04 -1.14 8.10
N ALA A 384 -0.38 -0.39 7.08
CA ALA A 384 0.27 0.83 6.62
C ALA A 384 0.40 1.93 7.71
N CYS A 385 -0.43 1.95 8.76
CA CYS A 385 -0.27 2.89 9.87
C CYS A 385 1.07 2.68 10.60
N THR A 386 1.53 1.43 10.70
CA THR A 386 2.81 1.12 11.36
C THR A 386 3.98 1.85 10.71
N LEU A 387 3.94 2.05 9.39
CA LEU A 387 4.95 2.82 8.66
C LEU A 387 4.98 4.27 9.15
N VAL A 388 3.81 4.91 9.24
CA VAL A 388 3.66 6.30 9.72
C VAL A 388 4.10 6.40 11.17
N PHE A 389 3.77 5.42 12.01
CA PHE A 389 4.22 5.37 13.41
C PHE A 389 5.75 5.31 13.51
N LEU A 390 6.39 4.44 12.72
CA LEU A 390 7.85 4.28 12.70
C LEU A 390 8.60 5.49 12.13
N ALA A 391 7.90 6.44 11.50
CA ALA A 391 8.49 7.68 11.01
C ALA A 391 8.87 8.67 12.11
N GLY A 392 8.28 8.53 13.31
CA GLY A 392 8.48 9.45 14.42
C GLY A 392 9.89 9.40 15.00
N THR A 393 10.35 10.55 15.50
CA THR A 393 11.63 10.72 16.21
C THR A 393 11.64 10.01 17.55
N GLN A 394 10.61 10.23 18.37
CA GLN A 394 10.26 9.40 19.51
C GLN A 394 8.92 8.71 19.23
N ARG A 395 8.79 7.47 19.71
CA ARG A 395 7.67 6.59 19.37
C ARG A 395 7.03 6.08 20.65
N GLN A 396 5.80 6.45 20.93
CA GLN A 396 5.11 6.08 22.16
C GLN A 396 3.91 5.17 21.89
N LEU A 397 3.84 4.05 22.61
CA LEU A 397 2.69 3.15 22.58
C LEU A 397 1.90 3.33 23.86
N MET A 398 0.69 3.90 23.77
CA MET A 398 -0.13 4.19 24.94
C MET A 398 -0.78 2.93 25.52
N PRO A 399 -1.17 2.92 26.81
CA PRO A 399 -1.85 1.80 27.42
C PRO A 399 -3.14 1.40 26.67
N GLY A 400 -3.17 0.16 26.16
CA GLY A 400 -4.28 -0.39 25.37
C GLY A 400 -4.15 -0.18 23.85
N ALA A 401 -3.17 0.60 23.39
CA ALA A 401 -2.82 0.71 21.98
C ALA A 401 -2.03 -0.53 21.51
N GLN A 402 -2.11 -0.85 20.22
CA GLN A 402 -1.44 -2.02 19.63
C GLN A 402 -0.88 -1.67 18.26
N LEU A 403 0.26 -2.27 17.91
CA LEU A 403 0.83 -2.21 16.56
C LEU A 403 0.57 -3.52 15.82
N GLY A 404 -0.10 -3.46 14.67
CA GLY A 404 -0.46 -4.65 13.89
C GLY A 404 0.37 -4.78 12.62
N PHE A 405 1.04 -5.92 12.43
CA PHE A 405 1.90 -6.21 11.29
C PHE A 405 1.41 -7.42 10.49
N HIS A 406 1.46 -7.32 9.16
CA HIS A 406 1.22 -8.42 8.24
C HIS A 406 1.91 -8.16 6.89
N ARG A 407 1.96 -9.16 6.02
CA ARG A 407 2.49 -9.04 4.65
C ARG A 407 1.63 -8.11 3.78
N ALA A 408 2.23 -7.40 2.83
CA ALA A 408 1.47 -6.65 1.82
C ALA A 408 0.65 -7.58 0.92
N SER A 409 -0.48 -7.08 0.43
CA SER A 409 -1.29 -7.70 -0.63
C SER A 409 -1.39 -6.73 -1.80
N SER A 410 -1.12 -7.22 -3.01
CA SER A 410 -1.28 -6.43 -4.24
C SER A 410 -2.75 -6.26 -4.64
N GLY A 411 -3.68 -6.94 -3.95
CA GLY A 411 -5.09 -7.03 -4.34
C GLY A 411 -5.31 -7.86 -5.61
N THR A 412 -4.28 -8.53 -6.12
CA THR A 412 -4.36 -9.39 -7.31
C THR A 412 -4.22 -10.86 -6.92
N TYR A 413 -4.77 -11.75 -7.74
CA TYR A 413 -4.60 -13.21 -7.55
C TYR A 413 -3.23 -13.73 -8.01
N ASN A 414 -2.31 -12.86 -8.43
CA ASN A 414 -1.03 -13.27 -8.98
C ASN A 414 0.07 -13.22 -7.91
N PRO A 415 0.65 -14.38 -7.53
CA PRO A 415 1.63 -14.46 -6.44
C PRO A 415 2.92 -13.70 -6.73
N VAL A 416 3.27 -13.48 -8.01
CA VAL A 416 4.48 -12.73 -8.39
C VAL A 416 4.39 -11.27 -7.94
N PHE A 417 3.20 -10.66 -8.05
CA PHE A 417 3.03 -9.26 -7.68
C PHE A 417 2.99 -9.06 -6.17
N ASP A 418 2.39 -10.00 -5.45
CA ASP A 418 2.48 -10.01 -3.99
C ASP A 418 3.94 -10.13 -3.54
N GLU A 419 4.74 -10.97 -4.19
CA GLU A 419 6.16 -11.11 -3.87
C GLU A 419 6.91 -9.79 -4.08
N VAL A 420 6.70 -9.10 -5.21
CA VAL A 420 7.33 -7.79 -5.47
C VAL A 420 6.90 -6.74 -4.44
N ALA A 421 5.61 -6.67 -4.09
CA ALA A 421 5.12 -5.74 -3.07
C ALA A 421 5.73 -6.03 -1.69
N ASN A 422 5.91 -7.31 -1.34
CA ASN A 422 6.48 -7.72 -0.07
C ASN A 422 8.00 -7.51 0.00
N GLN A 423 8.72 -7.64 -1.12
CA GLN A 423 10.13 -7.27 -1.21
C GLN A 423 10.31 -5.75 -1.01
N HIS A 424 9.42 -4.95 -1.58
CA HIS A 424 9.41 -3.50 -1.36
C HIS A 424 9.15 -3.16 0.11
N LEU A 425 8.10 -3.73 0.72
CA LEU A 425 7.78 -3.55 2.13
C LEU A 425 8.95 -3.96 3.05
N ALA A 426 9.62 -5.07 2.74
CA ALA A 426 10.80 -5.53 3.47
C ALA A 426 11.95 -4.51 3.40
N GLY A 427 12.17 -3.92 2.22
CA GLY A 427 13.12 -2.81 2.03
C GLY A 427 12.77 -1.62 2.91
N THR A 428 11.52 -1.16 2.86
CA THR A 428 11.03 -0.04 3.67
C THR A 428 11.22 -0.27 5.17
N TYR A 429 10.90 -1.46 5.68
CA TYR A 429 11.12 -1.78 7.10
C TYR A 429 12.59 -1.88 7.49
N ARG A 430 13.45 -2.39 6.60
CA ARG A 430 14.90 -2.42 6.82
C ARG A 430 15.48 -1.00 6.90
N ASP A 431 15.04 -0.11 6.02
CA ASP A 431 15.42 1.31 6.04
C ASP A 431 14.90 2.06 7.28
N MET A 432 13.86 1.53 7.92
CA MET A 432 13.34 2.00 9.21
C MET A 432 14.04 1.40 10.42
N GLY A 433 15.01 0.49 10.22
CA GLY A 433 15.81 -0.12 11.28
C GLY A 433 15.16 -1.31 11.97
N LEU A 434 14.15 -1.96 11.36
CA LEU A 434 13.54 -3.14 11.95
C LEU A 434 14.48 -4.36 11.85
N PRO A 435 14.56 -5.21 12.89
CA PRO A 435 15.33 -6.45 12.83
C PRO A 435 14.83 -7.41 11.74
N GLU A 436 15.74 -8.13 11.08
CA GLU A 436 15.37 -9.13 10.06
C GLU A 436 14.42 -10.22 10.59
N SER A 437 14.58 -10.62 11.85
CA SER A 437 13.65 -11.56 12.49
C SER A 437 12.22 -11.01 12.53
N PHE A 438 12.07 -9.74 12.86
CA PHE A 438 10.80 -9.03 12.91
C PHE A 438 10.19 -8.90 11.50
N ILE A 439 11.00 -8.46 10.52
CA ILE A 439 10.57 -8.36 9.11
C ILE A 439 10.12 -9.73 8.60
N SER A 440 10.90 -10.78 8.82
CA SER A 440 10.55 -12.14 8.39
C SER A 440 9.25 -12.66 9.00
N ARG A 441 8.93 -12.24 10.24
CA ARG A 441 7.68 -12.61 10.91
C ARG A 441 6.51 -11.85 10.31
N THR A 442 6.66 -10.55 10.09
CA THR A 442 5.68 -9.72 9.38
C THR A 442 5.31 -10.29 8.01
N LEU A 443 6.30 -10.67 7.20
CA LEU A 443 6.08 -11.22 5.85
C LEU A 443 5.47 -12.64 5.85
N ARG A 444 5.68 -13.40 6.93
CA ARG A 444 5.05 -14.73 7.12
C ARG A 444 3.60 -14.62 7.58
N THR A 445 3.22 -13.53 8.23
CA THR A 445 1.83 -13.29 8.66
C THR A 445 0.93 -13.02 7.45
N PRO A 446 -0.08 -13.87 7.18
CA PRO A 446 -1.00 -13.70 6.05
C PRO A 446 -1.77 -12.37 6.08
N ALA A 447 -2.09 -11.81 4.90
CA ALA A 447 -2.76 -10.51 4.78
C ALA A 447 -4.20 -10.45 5.35
N HIS A 448 -4.82 -11.60 5.62
CA HIS A 448 -6.15 -11.69 6.26
C HIS A 448 -6.08 -11.86 7.79
N SER A 449 -4.87 -11.81 8.35
CA SER A 449 -4.61 -11.97 9.79
C SER A 449 -3.62 -10.89 10.24
N MET A 450 -3.50 -10.69 11.55
CA MET A 450 -2.64 -9.65 12.12
C MET A 450 -1.74 -10.24 13.19
N TRP A 451 -0.47 -9.85 13.19
CA TRP A 451 0.45 -10.11 14.29
C TRP A 451 0.59 -8.84 15.13
N TYR A 452 0.31 -8.97 16.43
CA TYR A 452 0.48 -7.92 17.43
C TYR A 452 1.64 -8.30 18.37
N PRO A 453 2.83 -7.69 18.21
CA PRO A 453 3.97 -7.90 19.11
C PRO A 453 3.66 -7.34 20.50
N ALA A 454 4.23 -7.96 21.53
CA ALA A 454 4.13 -7.45 22.90
C ALA A 454 4.91 -6.15 23.05
N SER A 455 4.46 -5.25 23.94
CA SER A 455 5.13 -3.96 24.18
C SER A 455 6.58 -4.14 24.62
N GLU A 456 6.89 -5.20 25.36
CA GLU A 456 8.24 -5.55 25.79
C GLU A 456 9.13 -5.94 24.61
N GLU A 457 8.60 -6.68 23.64
CA GLU A 457 9.30 -7.06 22.39
C GLU A 457 9.60 -5.80 21.57
N LEU A 458 8.62 -4.90 21.42
CA LEU A 458 8.79 -3.63 20.71
C LEU A 458 9.85 -2.73 21.38
N ALA A 459 9.82 -2.63 22.71
CA ALA A 459 10.79 -1.84 23.47
C ALA A 459 12.20 -2.44 23.39
N SER A 460 12.32 -3.78 23.44
CA SER A 460 13.63 -4.48 23.34
C SER A 460 14.33 -4.25 22.00
N HIS A 461 13.57 -3.95 20.95
CA HIS A 461 14.07 -3.61 19.61
C HIS A 461 14.12 -2.10 19.34
N ALA A 462 13.95 -1.26 20.37
CA ALA A 462 13.92 0.20 20.24
C ALA A 462 12.89 0.72 19.22
N LEU A 463 11.80 -0.03 18.99
CA LEU A 463 10.71 0.38 18.10
C LEU A 463 9.75 1.34 18.80
N ILE A 464 9.71 1.30 20.13
CA ILE A 464 8.99 2.24 20.99
C ILE A 464 9.91 2.69 22.13
N ALA A 465 9.65 3.88 22.66
CA ALA A 465 10.29 4.37 23.88
C ALA A 465 9.89 3.50 25.07
N ALA A 466 10.84 3.27 25.98
CA ALA A 466 10.53 2.64 27.26
C ALA A 466 9.55 3.54 28.04
N LEU A 467 8.48 2.94 28.53
CA LEU A 467 7.48 3.69 29.30
C LEU A 467 8.10 4.16 30.63
N PRO A 468 7.79 5.39 31.07
CA PRO A 468 8.24 5.87 32.37
C PRO A 468 7.69 4.97 33.47
N GLN A 469 8.58 4.54 34.36
CA GLN A 469 8.23 3.66 35.48
C GLN A 469 7.68 4.42 36.68
N THR A 470 8.02 5.71 36.82
CA THR A 470 7.62 6.56 37.94
C THR A 470 6.47 7.49 37.55
N LEU A 471 5.91 8.21 38.52
CA LEU A 471 4.90 9.26 38.27
C LEU A 471 5.51 10.57 37.78
N ASP A 472 6.82 10.75 37.92
CA ASP A 472 7.53 11.90 37.38
C ASP A 472 7.43 11.88 35.85
N VAL A 473 7.23 13.05 35.27
CA VAL A 473 7.17 13.24 33.81
C VAL A 473 8.29 14.14 33.34
N THR A 474 8.76 13.95 32.11
CA THR A 474 9.73 14.87 31.50
C THR A 474 9.12 16.25 31.43
N LEU A 475 9.71 17.21 32.15
CA LEU A 475 9.18 18.56 32.19
C LEU A 475 9.45 19.27 30.85
N PRO A 476 8.51 20.09 30.37
CA PRO A 476 8.73 20.89 29.17
C PRO A 476 9.80 21.97 29.39
N ASP A 477 10.70 22.10 28.43
CA ASP A 477 11.81 23.06 28.42
C ASP A 477 11.47 24.36 27.66
N GLY A 478 12.14 25.46 28.03
CA GLY A 478 12.02 26.77 27.39
C GLY A 478 11.31 27.86 28.20
N ASP A 479 11.37 29.09 27.72
CA ASP A 479 10.82 30.27 28.42
C ASP A 479 9.29 30.42 28.25
N SER A 480 8.73 29.86 27.17
CA SER A 480 7.32 29.97 26.81
C SER A 480 6.54 28.66 27.01
N VAL A 481 6.68 28.03 28.19
CA VAL A 481 5.97 26.79 28.53
C VAL A 481 4.53 27.10 28.95
N SER A 482 3.57 26.46 28.29
CA SER A 482 2.15 26.60 28.54
C SER A 482 1.58 25.50 29.45
N THR A 483 0.35 25.66 29.95
CA THR A 483 -0.38 24.58 30.64
C THR A 483 -0.54 23.34 29.75
N ILE A 484 -0.66 23.54 28.44
CA ILE A 484 -0.87 22.45 27.47
C ILE A 484 0.37 21.56 27.41
N ASP A 485 1.56 22.15 27.47
CA ASP A 485 2.83 21.41 27.51
C ASP A 485 2.91 20.46 28.71
N PHE A 486 2.52 20.93 29.90
CA PHE A 486 2.47 20.08 31.10
C PHE A 486 1.40 19.00 30.98
N LYS A 487 0.23 19.33 30.43
CA LYS A 487 -0.85 18.35 30.22
C LYS A 487 -0.39 17.24 29.28
N GLU A 488 0.32 17.57 28.20
CA GLU A 488 0.85 16.59 27.25
C GLU A 488 1.99 15.75 27.84
N ALA A 489 2.86 16.34 28.67
CA ALA A 489 3.87 15.59 29.43
C ALA A 489 3.23 14.57 30.38
N LEU A 490 2.20 14.99 31.14
CA LEU A 490 1.42 14.09 31.98
C LEU A 490 0.72 12.99 31.18
N ARG A 491 0.10 13.37 30.06
CA ARG A 491 -0.61 12.43 29.18
C ARG A 491 0.31 11.36 28.59
N GLY A 492 1.60 11.65 28.39
CA GLY A 492 2.60 10.67 27.95
C GLY A 492 2.95 9.60 29.00
N ASN A 493 2.57 9.80 30.27
CA ASN A 493 2.80 8.82 31.33
C ASN A 493 1.61 7.86 31.47
N PRO A 494 1.82 6.52 31.46
CA PRO A 494 0.76 5.53 31.55
C PRO A 494 -0.19 5.67 32.74
N ALA A 495 0.34 5.99 33.93
CA ALA A 495 -0.48 6.09 35.13
C ALA A 495 -1.39 7.32 35.08
N TRP A 496 -0.81 8.48 34.74
CA TRP A 496 -1.55 9.72 34.54
C TRP A 496 -2.60 9.59 33.43
N TYR A 497 -2.27 8.93 32.32
CA TYR A 497 -3.20 8.64 31.24
C TYR A 497 -4.41 7.81 31.72
N ARG A 498 -4.17 6.72 32.46
CA ARG A 498 -5.26 5.88 33.02
C ARG A 498 -6.10 6.65 34.05
N LEU A 499 -5.44 7.45 34.88
CA LEU A 499 -6.12 8.28 35.88
C LEU A 499 -7.00 9.35 35.23
N GLU A 500 -6.62 9.95 34.10
CA GLU A 500 -7.47 10.87 33.33
C GLU A 500 -8.72 10.19 32.78
N MET A 501 -8.58 8.96 32.27
CA MET A 501 -9.71 8.17 31.76
C MET A 501 -10.71 7.87 32.88
N ARG A 502 -10.21 7.67 34.11
CA ARG A 502 -11.03 7.46 35.30
C ARG A 502 -11.63 8.76 35.85
N TYR A 503 -10.86 9.84 35.85
CA TYR A 503 -11.20 11.15 36.40
C TYR A 503 -11.00 12.25 35.34
N PRO A 504 -11.97 12.44 34.43
CA PRO A 504 -11.84 13.43 33.36
C PRO A 504 -11.57 14.83 33.91
N GLY A 505 -10.53 15.49 33.39
CA GLY A 505 -10.10 16.81 33.84
C GLY A 505 -8.94 16.81 34.83
N LEU A 506 -8.56 15.66 35.39
CA LEU A 506 -7.44 15.51 36.32
C LEU A 506 -6.14 16.12 35.76
N LEU A 507 -5.77 15.79 34.52
CA LEU A 507 -4.53 16.29 33.91
C LEU A 507 -4.60 17.80 33.66
N THR A 508 -5.78 18.33 33.38
CA THR A 508 -5.97 19.77 33.19
C THR A 508 -5.71 20.50 34.51
N THR A 509 -6.24 19.99 35.62
CA THR A 509 -6.00 20.55 36.95
C THR A 509 -4.55 20.38 37.40
N ALA A 510 -3.97 19.19 37.20
CA ALA A 510 -2.57 18.91 37.53
C ALA A 510 -1.62 19.82 36.74
N ALA A 511 -1.80 19.92 35.43
CA ALA A 511 -0.98 20.79 34.57
C ALA A 511 -1.06 22.28 34.98
N ALA A 512 -2.24 22.77 35.37
CA ALA A 512 -2.40 24.12 35.87
C ALA A 512 -1.62 24.35 37.18
N ARG A 513 -1.62 23.36 38.09
CA ARG A 513 -0.83 23.40 39.34
C ARG A 513 0.67 23.36 39.07
N MET A 514 1.13 22.52 38.13
CA MET A 514 2.53 22.47 37.72
C MET A 514 3.00 23.81 37.15
N GLN A 515 2.20 24.44 36.28
CA GLN A 515 2.50 25.75 35.72
C GLN A 515 2.55 26.85 36.79
N GLN A 516 1.61 26.85 37.74
CA GLN A 516 1.63 27.78 38.87
C GLN A 516 2.90 27.62 39.71
N ALA A 517 3.32 26.38 40.00
CA ALA A 517 4.56 26.12 40.72
C ALA A 517 5.80 26.65 39.96
N ARG A 518 5.84 26.49 38.63
CA ARG A 518 6.90 27.06 37.78
C ARG A 518 6.89 28.59 37.81
N ALA A 519 5.71 29.20 37.67
CA ALA A 519 5.55 30.67 37.68
C ALA A 519 5.97 31.28 39.02
N ALA A 520 5.83 30.54 40.12
CA ALA A 520 6.32 30.92 41.45
C ALA A 520 7.85 30.73 41.63
N GLY A 521 8.59 30.38 40.58
CA GLY A 521 10.03 30.11 40.65
C GLY A 521 10.37 28.73 41.23
N GLY A 522 9.39 27.84 41.36
CA GLY A 522 9.59 26.48 41.84
C GLY A 522 10.39 25.64 40.85
N GLY A 523 11.47 25.01 41.32
CA GLY A 523 12.24 24.03 40.54
C GLY A 523 11.45 22.76 40.21
N GLU A 524 12.12 21.81 39.57
CA GLU A 524 11.51 20.54 39.12
C GLU A 524 10.70 19.82 40.21
N ALA A 525 11.25 19.71 41.41
CA ALA A 525 10.58 19.05 42.54
C ALA A 525 9.24 19.71 42.91
N ALA A 526 9.18 21.05 42.90
CA ALA A 526 7.96 21.77 43.22
C ALA A 526 6.89 21.55 42.13
N GLN A 527 7.31 21.52 40.86
CA GLN A 527 6.42 21.28 39.72
C GLN A 527 5.84 19.87 39.75
N GLN A 528 6.65 18.83 39.91
CA GLN A 528 6.16 17.44 40.03
C GLN A 528 5.21 17.27 41.23
N GLY A 529 5.56 17.86 42.38
CA GLY A 529 4.73 17.81 43.59
C GLY A 529 3.35 18.41 43.44
N ALA A 530 3.27 19.52 42.70
CA ALA A 530 2.01 20.19 42.43
C ALA A 530 1.02 19.28 41.66
N ALA A 531 1.52 18.38 40.81
CA ALA A 531 0.69 17.35 40.18
C ALA A 531 0.26 16.27 41.19
N LEU A 532 1.18 15.80 42.05
CA LEU A 532 0.88 14.79 43.07
C LEU A 532 -0.17 15.28 44.08
N GLU A 533 -0.21 16.56 44.41
CA GLU A 533 -1.25 17.15 45.26
C GLU A 533 -2.66 17.01 44.67
N VAL A 534 -2.79 17.11 43.34
CA VAL A 534 -4.07 16.87 42.66
C VAL A 534 -4.46 15.40 42.76
N LEU A 535 -3.50 14.48 42.52
CA LEU A 535 -3.73 13.04 42.67
C LEU A 535 -4.11 12.66 44.11
N ALA A 536 -3.48 13.28 45.12
CA ALA A 536 -3.79 13.09 46.54
C ALA A 536 -5.29 13.26 46.84
N GLY A 537 -5.96 14.20 46.18
CA GLY A 537 -7.40 14.42 46.33
C GLY A 537 -8.27 13.22 45.91
N HIS A 538 -7.79 12.39 44.99
CA HIS A 538 -8.50 11.22 44.46
C HIS A 538 -8.11 9.91 45.15
N MET A 539 -6.99 9.88 45.88
CA MET A 539 -6.49 8.68 46.54
C MET A 539 -7.44 8.04 47.55
N PRO A 540 -8.21 8.79 48.38
CA PRO A 540 -9.20 8.17 49.27
C PRO A 540 -10.24 7.33 48.52
N GLU A 541 -10.69 7.79 47.34
CA GLU A 541 -11.64 7.04 46.51
C GLU A 541 -10.99 5.79 45.92
N LEU A 542 -9.77 5.89 45.39
CA LEU A 542 -9.03 4.74 44.84
C LEU A 542 -8.77 3.66 45.92
N LEU A 543 -8.43 4.08 47.13
CA LEU A 543 -8.11 3.17 48.24
C LEU A 543 -9.35 2.54 48.87
N LEU A 544 -10.42 3.31 49.10
CA LEU A 544 -11.63 2.83 49.79
C LEU A 544 -12.71 2.32 48.83
N GLY A 545 -12.79 2.89 47.64
CA GLY A 545 -13.75 2.55 46.59
C GLY A 545 -13.29 1.43 45.65
N GLY A 546 -12.01 1.04 45.73
CA GLY A 546 -11.45 -0.08 44.97
C GLY A 546 -11.58 -1.46 45.67
N PRO A 547 -11.43 -2.57 44.90
CA PRO A 547 -11.42 -3.93 45.42
C PRO A 547 -10.49 -4.13 46.64
N PRO A 548 -10.87 -4.97 47.63
CA PRO A 548 -10.05 -5.27 48.80
C PRO A 548 -8.62 -5.73 48.46
N GLU A 549 -8.47 -6.49 47.38
CA GLU A 549 -7.18 -7.02 46.92
C GLU A 549 -6.23 -5.91 46.50
N LEU A 550 -6.74 -4.86 45.84
CA LEU A 550 -5.94 -3.70 45.46
C LEU A 550 -5.55 -2.88 46.68
N ARG A 551 -6.44 -2.72 47.66
CA ARG A 551 -6.09 -2.07 48.94
C ARG A 551 -5.00 -2.83 49.68
N HIS A 552 -5.10 -4.16 49.71
CA HIS A 552 -4.05 -5.00 50.29
C HIS A 552 -2.71 -4.82 49.57
N ARG A 553 -2.71 -4.87 48.22
CA ARG A 553 -1.49 -4.64 47.42
C ARG A 553 -0.87 -3.28 47.66
N TYR A 554 -1.67 -2.22 47.77
CA TYR A 554 -1.18 -0.88 48.11
C TYR A 554 -0.47 -0.88 49.47
N LEU A 555 -1.05 -1.50 50.49
CA LEU A 555 -0.44 -1.56 51.81
C LEU A 555 0.88 -2.32 51.81
N LEU A 556 1.05 -3.33 50.95
CA LEU A 556 2.34 -4.00 50.75
C LEU A 556 3.38 -3.09 50.10
N VAL A 557 2.97 -2.24 49.15
CA VAL A 557 3.84 -1.22 48.54
C VAL A 557 4.23 -0.18 49.58
N LEU A 558 3.26 0.41 50.27
CA LEU A 558 3.48 1.43 51.29
C LEU A 558 4.37 0.91 52.42
N LYS A 559 4.13 -0.31 52.91
CA LYS A 559 4.99 -0.94 53.92
C LYS A 559 6.45 -1.00 53.46
N ALA A 560 6.69 -1.46 52.23
CA ALA A 560 8.04 -1.53 51.68
C ALA A 560 8.68 -0.14 51.53
N GLN A 561 7.89 0.86 51.11
CA GLN A 561 8.34 2.25 51.03
C GLN A 561 8.72 2.81 52.41
N LEU A 562 7.90 2.60 53.44
CA LEU A 562 8.18 3.05 54.81
C LEU A 562 9.41 2.34 55.39
N GLN A 563 9.59 1.04 55.15
CA GLN A 563 10.77 0.29 55.59
C GLN A 563 12.06 0.83 54.93
N ALA A 564 12.04 1.03 53.61
CA ALA A 564 13.17 1.62 52.89
C ALA A 564 13.49 3.04 53.39
N ALA A 565 12.45 3.86 53.60
CA ALA A 565 12.57 5.21 54.12
C ALA A 565 13.08 5.26 55.57
N GLN A 566 12.79 4.24 56.39
CA GLN A 566 13.31 4.13 57.75
C GLN A 566 14.80 3.80 57.75
N THR A 567 15.25 2.89 56.87
CA THR A 567 16.65 2.49 56.76
C THR A 567 17.57 3.57 56.17
N GLY A 568 17.02 4.48 55.35
CA GLY A 568 17.78 5.53 54.67
C GLY A 568 18.16 6.74 55.53
N GLY A 569 17.66 6.86 56.77
CA GLY A 569 17.89 8.00 57.65
C GLY A 569 17.16 9.30 57.20
N GLY A 570 17.38 10.41 57.91
CA GLY A 570 16.97 11.75 57.45
C GLY A 570 15.48 12.12 57.56
N GLY A 571 14.67 11.37 58.32
CA GLY A 571 13.26 11.72 58.55
C GLY A 571 12.32 11.48 57.36
N LEU A 572 12.80 10.83 56.28
CA LEU A 572 12.02 10.52 55.08
C LEU A 572 10.73 9.75 55.41
N CYS A 573 10.81 8.72 56.27
CA CYS A 573 9.61 7.98 56.66
C CYS A 573 8.57 8.88 57.36
N GLN A 574 9.03 9.77 58.24
CA GLN A 574 8.16 10.71 58.94
C GLN A 574 7.51 11.69 57.94
N ALA A 575 8.27 12.13 56.94
CA ALA A 575 7.79 13.03 55.90
C ALA A 575 6.73 12.37 55.00
N LEU A 576 6.91 11.09 54.64
CA LEU A 576 5.92 10.31 53.89
C LEU A 576 4.61 10.13 54.68
N LEU A 577 4.71 9.82 55.97
CA LEU A 577 3.54 9.69 56.86
C LEU A 577 2.84 11.02 57.10
N ALA A 578 3.59 12.12 57.10
CA ALA A 578 3.09 13.48 57.16
C ALA A 578 2.57 13.99 55.80
N GLY A 579 2.46 13.15 54.77
CA GLY A 579 1.87 13.56 53.49
C GLY A 579 2.73 14.52 52.66
N GLN A 580 4.05 14.56 52.89
CA GLN A 580 4.97 15.31 52.03
C GLN A 580 5.20 14.54 50.72
N LEU A 581 4.27 14.67 49.77
CA LEU A 581 4.20 13.87 48.54
C LEU A 581 5.50 13.93 47.71
N ASN A 582 6.16 15.08 47.67
CA ASN A 582 7.43 15.26 46.97
C ASN A 582 8.55 14.35 47.46
N GLN A 583 8.51 13.93 48.72
CA GLN A 583 9.55 13.08 49.29
C GLN A 583 9.53 11.66 48.71
N ARG A 584 8.42 11.25 48.06
CA ARG A 584 8.30 9.94 47.39
C ARG A 584 9.34 9.74 46.29
N ARG A 585 9.84 10.81 45.68
CA ARG A 585 10.86 10.75 44.63
C ARG A 585 12.24 10.29 45.12
N HIS A 586 12.48 10.36 46.43
CA HIS A 586 13.72 9.89 47.05
C HIS A 586 13.67 8.39 47.40
N LEU A 587 12.54 7.72 47.19
CA LEU A 587 12.44 6.27 47.32
C LEU A 587 13.19 5.57 46.18
N PRO A 588 13.66 4.32 46.38
CA PRO A 588 14.19 3.49 45.29
C PRO A 588 13.23 3.42 44.10
N VAL A 589 13.77 3.49 42.88
CA VAL A 589 12.97 3.54 41.64
C VAL A 589 12.05 2.33 41.51
N GLU A 590 12.48 1.16 41.99
CA GLU A 590 11.68 -0.06 41.99
C GLU A 590 10.41 0.07 42.85
N LEU A 591 10.48 0.80 43.97
CA LEU A 591 9.33 1.04 44.84
C LEU A 591 8.41 2.11 44.27
N GLN A 592 8.95 3.11 43.58
CA GLN A 592 8.15 4.08 42.82
C GLN A 592 7.41 3.36 41.68
N ALA A 593 8.09 2.47 40.94
CA ALA A 593 7.51 1.68 39.86
C ALA A 593 6.35 0.79 40.34
N ARG A 594 6.49 0.17 41.51
CA ARG A 594 5.41 -0.63 42.13
C ARG A 594 4.20 0.23 42.50
N GLU A 595 4.40 1.47 42.94
CA GLU A 595 3.32 2.41 43.22
C GLU A 595 2.62 2.87 41.93
N THR A 596 3.39 3.23 40.90
CA THR A 596 2.86 3.56 39.56
C THR A 596 2.03 2.41 38.98
N ALA A 597 2.55 1.18 39.06
CA ALA A 597 1.84 -0.01 38.60
C ALA A 597 0.55 -0.26 39.39
N TRP A 598 0.56 -0.01 40.70
CA TRP A 598 -0.65 -0.08 41.51
C TRP A 598 -1.67 0.98 41.09
N LEU A 599 -1.25 2.22 40.83
CA LEU A 599 -2.13 3.31 40.38
C LEU A 599 -2.80 2.98 39.04
N ILE A 600 -2.05 2.42 38.09
CA ILE A 600 -2.61 1.94 36.81
C ILE A 600 -3.70 0.91 37.07
N ALA A 601 -3.43 -0.11 37.89
CA ALA A 601 -4.40 -1.15 38.22
C ALA A 601 -5.62 -0.61 38.98
N ALA A 602 -5.43 0.39 39.85
CA ALA A 602 -6.50 1.03 40.60
C ALA A 602 -7.38 1.91 39.71
N ALA A 603 -6.80 2.61 38.72
CA ALA A 603 -7.55 3.41 37.76
C ALA A 603 -8.41 2.55 36.81
N ASP A 604 -7.90 1.38 36.41
CA ASP A 604 -8.60 0.42 35.55
C ASP A 604 -9.65 -0.42 36.31
N ALA A 605 -9.64 -0.41 37.64
CA ALA A 605 -10.57 -1.18 38.45
C ALA A 605 -12.01 -0.63 38.38
N PRO A 606 -13.03 -1.52 38.41
CA PRO A 606 -14.42 -1.08 38.46
C PRO A 606 -14.69 -0.29 39.75
N ALA A 607 -15.44 0.82 39.62
CA ALA A 607 -15.88 1.59 40.79
C ALA A 607 -16.83 0.74 41.64
N MET A 608 -16.63 0.70 42.96
CA MET A 608 -17.75 0.30 43.83
C MET A 608 -18.86 1.34 43.76
N ARG A 609 -20.12 0.88 43.67
CA ARG A 609 -21.31 1.75 43.56
C ARG A 609 -21.50 2.68 44.76
N ARG A 610 -20.94 2.36 45.93
CA ARG A 610 -20.96 3.19 47.14
C ARG A 610 -19.64 3.03 47.89
N LEU A 611 -19.14 4.14 48.42
CA LEU A 611 -18.05 4.11 49.39
C LEU A 611 -18.48 3.35 50.66
N PRO A 612 -17.56 2.67 51.35
CA PRO A 612 -17.90 1.95 52.56
C PRO A 612 -18.46 2.89 53.64
N ALA A 613 -19.48 2.43 54.36
CA ALA A 613 -20.06 3.15 55.50
C ALA A 613 -18.99 3.48 56.56
N PRO A 614 -19.19 4.55 57.36
CA PRO A 614 -18.35 4.81 58.52
C PRO A 614 -18.34 3.58 59.45
N PRO A 615 -17.24 3.36 60.17
CA PRO A 615 -17.07 2.15 60.96
C PRO A 615 -18.09 2.08 62.08
N SER A 616 -18.73 0.92 62.24
CA SER A 616 -19.62 0.66 63.37
C SER A 616 -18.82 0.45 64.67
N ALA A 617 -19.47 0.64 65.82
CA ALA A 617 -18.85 0.38 67.12
C ALA A 617 -18.37 -1.09 67.24
N LEU A 618 -19.10 -2.03 66.65
CA LEU A 618 -18.74 -3.45 66.63
C LEU A 618 -17.47 -3.69 65.80
N GLU A 619 -17.36 -3.07 64.62
CA GLU A 619 -16.18 -3.19 63.76
C GLU A 619 -14.92 -2.62 64.43
N LEU A 620 -15.05 -1.50 65.14
CA LEU A 620 -13.96 -0.90 65.91
C LEU A 620 -13.51 -1.83 67.04
N GLU A 621 -14.45 -2.46 67.75
CA GLU A 621 -14.13 -3.38 68.84
C GLU A 621 -13.44 -4.66 68.33
N VAL A 622 -13.91 -5.23 67.22
CA VAL A 622 -13.31 -6.42 66.59
C VAL A 622 -11.84 -6.16 66.23
N VAL A 623 -11.53 -5.01 65.63
CA VAL A 623 -10.15 -4.68 65.24
C VAL A 623 -9.28 -4.31 66.45
N ARG A 624 -9.87 -3.71 67.50
CA ARG A 624 -9.15 -3.31 68.72
C ARG A 624 -8.69 -4.51 69.55
N ARG A 625 -9.45 -5.61 69.57
CA ARG A 625 -9.15 -6.78 70.40
C ARG A 625 -7.86 -7.49 69.98
N ASP A 626 -7.59 -7.52 68.68
CA ASP A 626 -6.54 -8.37 68.09
C ASP A 626 -5.26 -7.60 67.71
N LEU A 627 -5.21 -6.28 67.96
CA LEU A 627 -4.12 -5.40 67.54
C LEU A 627 -3.57 -4.58 68.71
N SER A 628 -2.23 -4.44 68.78
CA SER A 628 -1.57 -3.66 69.83
C SER A 628 -1.52 -2.16 69.51
N VAL A 629 -1.65 -1.81 68.22
CA VAL A 629 -1.62 -0.43 67.73
C VAL A 629 -3.01 0.03 67.27
N PRO A 630 -3.47 1.24 67.65
CA PRO A 630 -4.70 1.81 67.10
C PRO A 630 -4.62 2.03 65.58
N VAL A 631 -5.35 1.19 64.84
CA VAL A 631 -5.38 1.15 63.36
C VAL A 631 -6.33 2.16 62.71
N PRO A 632 -7.52 2.49 63.26
CA PRO A 632 -8.43 3.42 62.60
C PRO A 632 -7.77 4.78 62.30
N GLY A 633 -7.87 5.22 61.05
CA GLY A 633 -7.28 6.47 60.55
C GLY A 633 -5.75 6.53 60.57
N LEU A 634 -5.05 5.41 60.80
CA LEU A 634 -3.58 5.37 60.93
C LEU A 634 -2.84 5.91 59.70
N LEU A 635 -3.39 5.69 58.50
CA LEU A 635 -2.76 6.02 57.22
C LEU A 635 -3.46 7.18 56.49
N GLN A 636 -4.34 7.90 57.19
CA GLN A 636 -5.09 9.00 56.60
C GLN A 636 -4.18 10.15 56.11
N GLY A 637 -3.03 10.36 56.78
CA GLY A 637 -2.05 11.40 56.45
C GLY A 637 -1.19 11.14 55.21
N VAL A 638 -1.08 9.90 54.74
CA VAL A 638 -0.11 9.47 53.70
C VAL A 638 -0.33 10.14 52.33
N TRP A 639 -1.57 10.56 52.05
CA TRP A 639 -1.95 11.33 50.86
C TRP A 639 -2.71 12.62 51.21
N ALA A 640 -2.65 13.06 52.47
CA ALA A 640 -3.28 14.32 52.89
C ALA A 640 -2.25 15.46 52.85
N PRO A 641 -2.69 16.73 52.71
CA PRO A 641 -1.81 17.87 52.87
C PRO A 641 -1.12 17.84 54.24
N ALA A 642 0.16 18.25 54.28
CA ALA A 642 1.02 18.04 55.44
C ALA A 642 0.58 18.71 56.76
N SER A 643 -0.41 19.60 56.73
CA SER A 643 -0.97 20.27 57.90
C SER A 643 -2.09 19.51 58.62
N ALA A 644 -2.50 18.32 58.12
CA ALA A 644 -3.74 17.69 58.56
C ALA A 644 -3.66 16.83 59.84
N GLN A 645 -2.47 16.37 60.29
CA GLN A 645 -2.34 15.45 61.44
C GLN A 645 -0.94 15.47 62.07
N ALA A 646 -0.86 15.18 63.38
CA ALA A 646 0.41 15.02 64.08
C ALA A 646 1.15 13.75 63.58
N PRO A 647 2.44 13.84 63.23
CA PRO A 647 3.18 12.71 62.66
C PRO A 647 3.34 11.59 63.67
N ARG A 648 2.81 10.39 63.35
CA ARG A 648 3.00 9.19 64.18
C ARG A 648 4.40 8.60 63.97
N PRO A 649 5.00 7.95 64.98
CA PRO A 649 6.31 7.30 64.84
C PRO A 649 6.29 6.24 63.73
N CYS A 650 7.24 6.32 62.80
CA CYS A 650 7.36 5.38 61.68
C CYS A 650 7.33 3.91 62.12
N GLU A 651 8.05 3.57 63.20
CA GLU A 651 8.13 2.21 63.73
C GLU A 651 6.75 1.69 64.19
N GLN A 652 5.93 2.56 64.79
CA GLN A 652 4.58 2.20 65.23
C GLN A 652 3.67 1.88 64.03
N VAL A 653 3.80 2.63 62.93
CA VAL A 653 3.02 2.38 61.70
C VAL A 653 3.45 1.07 61.04
N ILE A 654 4.76 0.82 60.92
CA ILE A 654 5.29 -0.43 60.36
C ILE A 654 4.86 -1.63 61.22
N ARG A 655 4.88 -1.51 62.55
CA ARG A 655 4.39 -2.54 63.47
C ARG A 655 2.91 -2.84 63.24
N ALA A 656 2.07 -1.82 63.15
CA ALA A 656 0.65 -2.00 62.84
C ALA A 656 0.41 -2.70 61.50
N LEU A 657 1.17 -2.33 60.45
CA LEU A 657 1.10 -2.99 59.14
C LEU A 657 1.48 -4.48 59.22
N ASN A 658 2.44 -4.85 60.07
CA ASN A 658 2.81 -6.25 60.31
C ASN A 658 1.70 -7.02 61.04
N GLU A 659 1.13 -6.45 62.09
CA GLU A 659 0.04 -7.08 62.85
C GLU A 659 -1.20 -7.28 61.98
N VAL A 660 -1.61 -6.24 61.22
CA VAL A 660 -2.74 -6.34 60.29
C VAL A 660 -2.50 -7.40 59.22
N ALA A 661 -1.27 -7.56 58.72
CA ALA A 661 -0.96 -8.58 57.73
C ALA A 661 -1.09 -10.02 58.26
N ALA A 662 -0.93 -10.22 59.58
CA ALA A 662 -1.03 -11.52 60.26
C ALA A 662 -2.48 -11.92 60.60
N LEU A 663 -3.45 -11.00 60.50
CA LEU A 663 -4.85 -11.28 60.77
C LEU A 663 -5.49 -12.24 59.74
N PRO A 664 -6.50 -13.03 60.15
CA PRO A 664 -7.39 -13.76 59.24
C PRO A 664 -7.99 -12.86 58.16
N ALA A 665 -8.30 -13.43 56.98
CA ALA A 665 -8.68 -12.66 55.79
C ALA A 665 -9.77 -11.59 56.03
N ALA A 666 -10.89 -11.95 56.69
CA ALA A 666 -12.00 -11.03 56.93
C ALA A 666 -11.63 -9.90 57.91
N GLN A 667 -10.94 -10.22 59.02
CA GLN A 667 -10.48 -9.22 59.98
C GLN A 667 -9.41 -8.31 59.38
N ARG A 668 -8.51 -8.88 58.57
CA ARG A 668 -7.49 -8.15 57.83
C ARG A 668 -8.13 -7.17 56.86
N GLU A 669 -9.09 -7.60 56.05
CA GLU A 669 -9.79 -6.70 55.12
C GLU A 669 -10.46 -5.54 55.86
N LEU A 670 -11.14 -5.83 56.97
CA LEU A 670 -11.74 -4.82 57.83
C LEU A 670 -10.68 -3.85 58.36
N ALA A 671 -9.61 -4.34 59.00
CA ALA A 671 -8.55 -3.52 59.54
C ALA A 671 -7.89 -2.63 58.47
N GLN A 672 -7.62 -3.18 57.28
CA GLN A 672 -7.07 -2.44 56.14
C GLN A 672 -8.01 -1.34 55.64
N ARG A 673 -9.33 -1.56 55.69
CA ARG A 673 -10.34 -0.52 55.42
C ARG A 673 -10.24 0.61 56.45
N LEU A 674 -10.19 0.25 57.73
CA LEU A 674 -10.18 1.22 58.83
C LEU A 674 -8.92 2.08 58.85
N MET A 675 -7.79 1.59 58.34
CA MET A 675 -6.55 2.37 58.23
C MET A 675 -6.70 3.70 57.48
N PHE A 676 -7.60 3.76 56.49
CA PHE A 676 -7.81 4.94 55.65
C PHE A 676 -9.09 5.71 55.96
N GLN A 677 -10.03 5.13 56.73
CA GLN A 677 -11.28 5.81 57.08
C GLN A 677 -11.06 6.85 58.18
N ARG A 678 -11.68 8.02 58.01
CA ARG A 678 -11.80 9.01 59.10
C ARG A 678 -12.70 8.47 60.19
N LEU A 679 -12.24 8.56 61.43
CA LEU A 679 -13.14 8.54 62.57
C LEU A 679 -13.83 9.89 62.62
N GLU A 680 -15.09 9.97 62.19
CA GLU A 680 -15.90 11.14 62.54
C GLU A 680 -16.07 11.16 64.06
N ALA A 681 -15.86 12.33 64.67
CA ALA A 681 -16.20 12.51 66.09
C ALA A 681 -17.70 12.18 66.25
N PRO A 682 -18.10 11.44 67.29
CA PRO A 682 -19.50 11.10 67.50
C PRO A 682 -20.30 12.40 67.53
N ARG A 683 -21.33 12.51 66.68
CA ARG A 683 -22.37 13.53 66.87
C ARG A 683 -22.98 13.25 68.23
N LEU A 684 -22.61 14.05 69.23
CA LEU A 684 -23.36 14.14 70.47
C LEU A 684 -24.77 14.55 70.06
N GLN A 685 -25.69 13.58 70.06
CA GLN A 685 -27.11 13.84 69.99
C GLN A 685 -27.46 14.63 71.25
N SER A 686 -27.68 15.93 71.08
CA SER A 686 -28.30 16.80 72.08
C SER A 686 -29.78 16.49 72.19
#